data_AF-A0A507DQQ2-F1
#
_entry.id   AF-A0A507DQQ2-F1
#
_cell.length_a   1.000
_cell.length_b   1.000
_cell.length_c   1.000
_cell.angle_alpha   90.00
_cell.angle_beta   90.00
_cell.angle_gamma   90.00
#
_symmetry.space_group_name_H-M   'P 1'
#
loop_
_entity.id
_entity.type
_entity.pdbx_description
1 polymer ?
#
loop_
_entity_poly.entity_id
_entity_poly.type
_entity_poly.pdbx_seq_one_letter_code
_entity_poly.pdbx_strand_id
1 'polypeptide(L)'
;MTFASDSAARPDTCEANVANADELYYVPVSIAWKSMPTSQSLEEWANEARIRLLIENDLTNVKIKKKLRTYMSKNRIAENKFAVEYTYSANSHHESGRLYARNGIGLQFFPKDIRAYIAGEYYHDIDTRAALPTTLSQVFKWELLDVPELDALVSDQERVLLETKTTKQGVLADLLSSHRTPRKHFYRNIHAAIYKKLVPIWKASATYQSELWKHIEKSKVPDIEGNQDGCFVALFMQTLENQVLMAMMEFLNQRGFSPDVALIFNGILVPKDPIHRITAQLLDDLSAYVKEKTKIELRFVEKPMEIRDSFWTTHGLDKNNPDIPAPTPSAGARSPSPQQSRIISAVASDECMSVHLCAKYHSEGGDKLLQYLNHFFAKVTHEEAIWYGYRERPSEPWQLRDDKATKLATEHLNWTDSKRKTTSTFTFWRTSPELRLFRKIVMDPSYIGDREGKEINLFQGFQAKTVDASMFDKAKIEPLLWHNKHVLNGGNEECANYTLKWLASIFQKPAEKNETAIAMYSEQQGTGKSLFYEFIGNLMVGADHFYHSKNLDDFIGQFTGHLVGKIFVIGDEILFSGGHKSNNIVKALITQGTQKCEKKGKDAFMVRDFMNMVFLSNHDDCVRVEETDRRYFVKMVSDIWHGDVDYFNNLKAAMTQETANHFYTYLLGLDLSNFNVRKIPETVEKKEMMAHTMSPLELFVRDLLDGSVVETRSGLGDGGVSYFMPGQTYSTTMNLLYERYADSIRSNTTTVNKQSFSQRIRKQVVIMDETKDRHGGKIVLTVEARTK
;
A
#
# COMPACT_ATOMS: atom_id res chain seq x y z
N MET A 1 54.68 -8.85 -50.31
CA MET A 1 54.31 -8.73 -48.89
C MET A 1 53.67 -10.05 -48.50
N THR A 2 54.51 -11.05 -48.17
CA THR A 2 54.81 -11.46 -46.77
C THR A 2 53.54 -11.94 -46.07
N PHE A 3 53.22 -13.25 -46.20
CA PHE A 3 53.50 -14.35 -45.24
C PHE A 3 52.25 -14.61 -44.38
N ALA A 4 51.72 -15.82 -44.15
CA ALA A 4 52.13 -17.19 -44.47
C ALA A 4 50.89 -18.12 -44.31
N SER A 5 50.67 -19.08 -45.23
CA SER A 5 50.89 -20.55 -45.10
C SER A 5 49.68 -21.32 -44.50
N ASP A 6 48.88 -22.02 -45.32
CA ASP A 6 49.04 -23.42 -45.80
C ASP A 6 48.31 -24.40 -44.86
N SER A 7 47.18 -25.02 -45.23
CA SER A 7 46.91 -26.05 -46.24
C SER A 7 47.43 -27.47 -45.90
N ALA A 8 46.45 -28.39 -45.88
CA ALA A 8 46.51 -29.83 -46.15
C ALA A 8 47.25 -30.77 -45.17
N ALA A 9 46.51 -31.74 -44.60
CA ALA A 9 46.51 -33.15 -45.05
C ALA A 9 45.85 -34.08 -44.00
N ARG A 10 44.98 -35.00 -44.46
CA ARG A 10 44.70 -36.32 -43.83
C ARG A 10 45.86 -37.28 -44.26
N PRO A 11 46.18 -38.44 -43.64
CA PRO A 11 45.29 -39.43 -43.00
C PRO A 11 45.92 -40.32 -41.86
N ASP A 12 45.12 -41.33 -41.43
CA ASP A 12 45.46 -42.65 -40.86
C ASP A 12 45.98 -42.86 -39.41
N THR A 13 45.19 -43.73 -38.73
CA THR A 13 45.47 -44.73 -37.69
C THR A 13 46.66 -44.54 -36.74
N CYS A 14 46.37 -44.44 -35.43
CA CYS A 14 47.27 -44.96 -34.39
C CYS A 14 46.49 -45.43 -33.16
N GLU A 15 47.04 -46.51 -32.62
CA GLU A 15 46.60 -47.33 -31.50
C GLU A 15 46.55 -46.59 -30.16
N ALA A 16 45.86 -47.24 -29.22
CA ALA A 16 45.69 -46.82 -27.85
C ALA A 16 47.02 -46.49 -27.16
N ASN A 17 47.16 -45.24 -26.70
CA ASN A 17 48.03 -44.89 -25.59
C ASN A 17 47.18 -44.78 -24.33
N VAL A 18 47.26 -45.83 -23.51
CA VAL A 18 46.82 -45.86 -22.11
C VAL A 18 47.82 -45.03 -21.31
N ALA A 19 47.59 -43.72 -21.18
CA ALA A 19 48.29 -42.86 -20.24
C ALA A 19 47.56 -41.51 -20.05
N ASN A 20 46.43 -41.56 -19.34
CA ASN A 20 46.00 -40.58 -18.34
C ASN A 20 44.54 -40.89 -17.96
N ALA A 21 44.40 -41.67 -16.91
CA ALA A 21 43.14 -42.14 -16.36
C ALA A 21 42.43 -41.10 -15.47
N ASP A 22 42.78 -39.81 -15.52
CA ASP A 22 42.39 -38.85 -14.48
C ASP A 22 41.86 -37.48 -14.95
N GLU A 23 41.41 -37.31 -16.20
CA GLU A 23 40.62 -36.13 -16.58
C GLU A 23 39.48 -36.46 -17.55
N LEU A 24 38.57 -37.34 -17.12
CA LEU A 24 37.19 -37.28 -17.63
C LEU A 24 36.59 -35.99 -17.08
N TYR A 25 36.53 -34.94 -17.90
CA TYR A 25 35.65 -33.77 -17.68
C TYR A 25 34.19 -34.22 -17.80
N TYR A 26 33.75 -35.09 -16.90
CA TYR A 26 32.38 -35.11 -16.45
C TYR A 26 32.22 -33.76 -15.76
N VAL A 27 31.75 -32.73 -16.46
CA VAL A 27 31.18 -31.59 -15.77
C VAL A 27 29.84 -32.13 -15.26
N PRO A 28 29.71 -32.51 -13.99
CA PRO A 28 28.40 -32.86 -13.49
C PRO A 28 27.66 -31.54 -13.56
N VAL A 29 26.75 -31.38 -14.52
CA VAL A 29 25.75 -30.32 -14.39
C VAL A 29 24.84 -30.81 -13.27
N SER A 30 25.30 -30.58 -12.04
CA SER A 30 24.45 -30.51 -10.88
C SER A 30 23.47 -29.39 -11.18
N ILE A 31 22.37 -29.72 -11.86
CA ILE A 31 21.16 -28.94 -11.73
C ILE A 31 20.88 -29.05 -10.24
N ALA A 32 21.19 -27.99 -9.49
CA ALA A 32 20.78 -27.91 -8.11
C ALA A 32 19.26 -28.07 -8.12
N TRP A 33 18.78 -29.26 -7.80
CA TRP A 33 17.37 -29.57 -7.70
C TRP A 33 16.84 -28.76 -6.52
N LYS A 34 16.52 -27.48 -6.78
CA LYS A 34 15.86 -26.64 -5.79
C LYS A 34 14.58 -27.36 -5.38
N SER A 35 14.28 -27.39 -4.09
CA SER A 35 13.01 -27.93 -3.59
C SER A 35 11.86 -27.20 -4.30
N MET A 36 11.17 -27.91 -5.20
CA MET A 36 10.08 -27.34 -5.96
C MET A 36 8.80 -27.35 -5.09
N PRO A 37 7.95 -26.31 -5.14
CA PRO A 37 6.73 -26.28 -4.36
C PRO A 37 5.82 -27.46 -4.73
N THR A 38 5.28 -28.17 -3.74
CA THR A 38 4.43 -29.37 -3.92
C THR A 38 2.98 -29.04 -4.29
N SER A 39 2.56 -27.82 -3.95
CA SER A 39 1.35 -27.17 -4.41
C SER A 39 1.61 -25.67 -4.49
N GLN A 40 0.67 -24.88 -4.98
CA GLN A 40 0.70 -23.42 -4.93
C GLN A 40 -0.71 -22.86 -5.05
N SER A 41 -1.13 -21.97 -4.14
CA SER A 41 -2.36 -21.20 -4.34
C SER A 41 -2.00 -19.93 -5.09
N LEU A 42 -2.63 -19.73 -6.25
CA LEU A 42 -2.48 -18.55 -7.08
C LEU A 42 -3.83 -17.92 -7.30
N GLU A 43 -3.77 -16.71 -7.79
CA GLU A 43 -4.85 -15.80 -7.74
C GLU A 43 -5.14 -15.34 -9.20
N GLU A 44 -6.12 -15.98 -9.85
CA GLU A 44 -6.55 -15.73 -11.25
C GLU A 44 -7.70 -14.71 -11.46
N TRP A 45 -7.50 -13.72 -12.33
CA TRP A 45 -8.51 -12.73 -12.70
C TRP A 45 -9.32 -13.16 -13.93
N ALA A 46 -10.65 -13.11 -13.85
CA ALA A 46 -11.53 -13.39 -14.99
C ALA A 46 -12.86 -12.64 -14.86
N ASN A 47 -13.43 -12.25 -16.00
CA ASN A 47 -14.62 -11.42 -16.06
C ASN A 47 -15.88 -12.27 -15.77
N GLU A 48 -16.48 -12.05 -14.60
CA GLU A 48 -17.63 -12.81 -14.14
C GLU A 48 -18.84 -12.70 -15.08
N ALA A 49 -19.09 -11.51 -15.64
CA ALA A 49 -20.21 -11.30 -16.55
C ALA A 49 -20.03 -12.14 -17.82
N ARG A 50 -18.82 -12.16 -18.39
CA ARG A 50 -18.49 -13.00 -19.56
C ARG A 50 -18.57 -14.50 -19.25
N ILE A 51 -18.22 -14.90 -18.04
CA ILE A 51 -18.38 -16.29 -17.60
C ILE A 51 -19.87 -16.66 -17.53
N ARG A 52 -20.73 -15.81 -16.95
CA ARG A 52 -22.19 -16.04 -16.88
C ARG A 52 -22.80 -16.18 -18.28
N LEU A 53 -22.43 -15.30 -19.21
CA LEU A 53 -22.86 -15.38 -20.62
C LEU A 53 -22.54 -16.75 -21.24
N LEU A 54 -21.33 -17.28 -21.04
CA LEU A 54 -20.98 -18.61 -21.55
C LEU A 54 -21.74 -19.75 -20.85
N ILE A 55 -22.05 -19.61 -19.56
CA ILE A 55 -22.81 -20.61 -18.80
C ILE A 55 -24.27 -20.69 -19.27
N GLU A 56 -24.88 -19.54 -19.54
CA GLU A 56 -26.28 -19.39 -19.96
C GLU A 56 -26.47 -19.72 -21.44
N ASN A 57 -25.48 -19.43 -22.29
CA ASN A 57 -25.56 -19.63 -23.73
C ASN A 57 -25.71 -21.11 -24.14
N ASP A 58 -26.80 -21.48 -24.80
CA ASP A 58 -27.14 -22.86 -25.20
C ASP A 58 -26.14 -23.54 -26.15
N LEU A 59 -25.39 -22.76 -26.93
CA LEU A 59 -24.38 -23.28 -27.86
C LEU A 59 -23.07 -23.64 -27.16
N THR A 60 -22.84 -23.15 -25.94
CA THR A 60 -21.63 -23.49 -25.17
C THR A 60 -21.66 -24.96 -24.72
N ASN A 61 -20.58 -25.68 -25.03
CA ASN A 61 -20.43 -27.09 -24.68
C ASN A 61 -20.71 -27.38 -23.19
N VAL A 62 -21.52 -28.40 -22.90
CA VAL A 62 -21.95 -28.76 -21.54
C VAL A 62 -20.78 -29.02 -20.59
N LYS A 63 -19.67 -29.62 -21.05
CA LYS A 63 -18.48 -29.84 -20.22
C LYS A 63 -17.80 -28.52 -19.85
N ILE A 64 -17.77 -27.57 -20.78
CA ILE A 64 -17.23 -26.22 -20.54
C ILE A 64 -18.13 -25.47 -19.55
N LYS A 65 -19.45 -25.49 -19.74
CA LYS A 65 -20.41 -24.90 -18.80
C LYS A 65 -20.22 -25.45 -17.38
N LYS A 66 -20.10 -26.77 -17.23
CA LYS A 66 -19.87 -27.41 -15.93
C LYS A 66 -18.56 -26.94 -15.29
N LYS A 67 -17.48 -26.83 -16.06
CA LYS A 67 -16.19 -26.29 -15.58
C LYS A 67 -16.30 -24.82 -15.16
N LEU A 68 -16.94 -23.96 -15.96
CA LEU A 68 -17.14 -22.54 -15.65
C LEU A 68 -17.99 -22.35 -14.39
N ARG A 69 -19.09 -23.10 -14.24
CA ARG A 69 -19.90 -23.08 -13.01
C ARG A 69 -19.07 -23.49 -11.79
N THR A 70 -18.28 -24.54 -11.92
CA THR A 70 -17.45 -25.04 -10.82
C THR A 70 -16.34 -24.04 -10.48
N TYR A 71 -15.74 -23.40 -11.49
CA TYR A 71 -14.77 -22.32 -11.32
C TYR A 71 -15.38 -21.14 -10.55
N MET A 72 -16.59 -20.69 -10.94
CA MET A 72 -17.29 -19.64 -10.20
C MET A 72 -17.67 -20.05 -8.78
N SER A 73 -18.20 -21.25 -8.58
CA SER A 73 -18.72 -21.64 -7.27
C SER A 73 -17.64 -21.98 -6.26
N LYS A 74 -16.51 -22.57 -6.72
CA LYS A 74 -15.47 -23.10 -5.83
C LYS A 74 -14.29 -22.15 -5.62
N ASN A 75 -14.00 -21.29 -6.60
CA ASN A 75 -12.78 -20.51 -6.59
C ASN A 75 -13.05 -19.01 -6.39
N ARG A 76 -14.28 -18.51 -6.52
CA ARG A 76 -14.58 -17.07 -6.38
C ARG A 76 -14.33 -16.60 -4.95
N ILE A 77 -13.53 -15.54 -4.83
CA ILE A 77 -13.24 -14.90 -3.53
C ILE A 77 -13.68 -13.43 -3.50
N ALA A 78 -13.71 -12.74 -4.64
CA ALA A 78 -14.25 -11.39 -4.79
C ALA A 78 -14.71 -11.22 -6.24
N GLU A 79 -15.29 -10.06 -6.57
CA GLU A 79 -15.70 -9.78 -7.95
C GLU A 79 -14.51 -9.88 -8.91
N ASN A 80 -14.67 -10.70 -9.97
CA ASN A 80 -13.67 -10.99 -11.00
C ASN A 80 -12.39 -11.69 -10.51
N LYS A 81 -12.38 -12.17 -9.26
CA LYS A 81 -11.17 -12.61 -8.54
C LYS A 81 -11.35 -14.04 -8.01
N PHE A 82 -10.56 -15.00 -8.53
CA PHE A 82 -10.66 -16.44 -8.24
C PHE A 82 -9.39 -17.07 -7.64
N ALA A 83 -9.45 -17.67 -6.46
CA ALA A 83 -8.32 -18.39 -5.85
C ALA A 83 -8.24 -19.82 -6.40
N VAL A 84 -7.11 -20.16 -7.02
CA VAL A 84 -6.88 -21.45 -7.68
C VAL A 84 -5.69 -22.14 -7.08
N GLU A 85 -5.92 -23.35 -6.59
CA GLU A 85 -4.85 -24.21 -6.10
C GLU A 85 -4.25 -25.01 -7.26
N TYR A 86 -2.94 -25.02 -7.35
CA TYR A 86 -2.15 -25.80 -8.28
C TYR A 86 -1.43 -26.92 -7.52
N THR A 87 -1.47 -28.15 -8.01
CA THR A 87 -0.86 -29.33 -7.38
C THR A 87 -0.16 -30.20 -8.41
N TYR A 88 0.83 -30.97 -7.97
CA TYR A 88 1.34 -32.05 -8.79
C TYR A 88 0.24 -33.07 -9.14
N SER A 89 0.48 -33.81 -10.22
CA SER A 89 -0.36 -34.94 -10.56
C SER A 89 -0.23 -36.04 -9.50
N ALA A 90 -1.22 -36.93 -9.40
CA ALA A 90 -1.14 -38.09 -8.51
C ALA A 90 0.06 -39.03 -8.82
N ASN A 91 0.63 -38.90 -10.04
CA ASN A 91 1.73 -39.73 -10.53
C ASN A 91 3.11 -39.10 -10.28
N SER A 92 3.16 -37.96 -9.59
CA SER A 92 4.39 -37.23 -9.30
C SER A 92 4.98 -37.64 -7.94
N HIS A 93 6.30 -37.79 -7.87
CA HIS A 93 7.04 -37.83 -6.61
C HIS A 93 7.25 -36.42 -6.05
N HIS A 94 7.51 -36.28 -4.74
CA HIS A 94 7.60 -35.02 -3.96
C HIS A 94 8.45 -33.88 -4.57
N GLU A 95 9.27 -34.17 -5.58
CA GLU A 95 10.18 -33.23 -6.22
C GLU A 95 10.13 -33.29 -7.75
N SER A 96 9.13 -33.96 -8.35
CA SER A 96 9.09 -34.28 -9.79
C SER A 96 7.76 -33.93 -10.46
N GLY A 97 7.81 -33.54 -11.73
CA GLY A 97 6.64 -33.17 -12.52
C GLY A 97 6.33 -31.68 -12.51
N ARG A 98 5.10 -31.34 -12.90
CA ARG A 98 4.61 -29.95 -13.04
C ARG A 98 3.35 -29.71 -12.23
N LEU A 99 3.16 -28.48 -11.79
CA LEU A 99 1.94 -28.01 -11.13
C LEU A 99 0.75 -27.85 -12.09
N TYR A 100 -0.39 -28.39 -11.70
CA TYR A 100 -1.66 -28.31 -12.42
C TYR A 100 -2.77 -27.73 -11.56
N ALA A 101 -3.65 -26.89 -12.12
CA ALA A 101 -4.83 -26.42 -11.40
C ALA A 101 -5.65 -27.63 -10.89
N ARG A 102 -5.87 -27.68 -9.58
CA ARG A 102 -6.44 -28.82 -8.86
C ARG A 102 -7.80 -29.17 -9.45
N ASN A 103 -8.03 -30.47 -9.64
CA ASN A 103 -9.23 -31.01 -10.30
C ASN A 103 -9.48 -30.45 -11.73
N GLY A 104 -8.49 -29.80 -12.33
CA GLY A 104 -8.62 -29.15 -13.64
C GLY A 104 -9.50 -27.90 -13.63
N ILE A 105 -9.64 -27.22 -12.48
CA ILE A 105 -10.50 -26.05 -12.28
C ILE A 105 -9.63 -24.79 -12.14
N GLY A 106 -9.30 -24.16 -13.27
CA GLY A 106 -8.50 -22.94 -13.36
C GLY A 106 -8.26 -22.50 -14.80
N LEU A 107 -7.71 -21.31 -15.02
CA LEU A 107 -7.41 -20.76 -16.35
C LEU A 107 -6.52 -21.70 -17.19
N GLN A 108 -5.65 -22.50 -16.55
CA GLN A 108 -4.79 -23.48 -17.20
C GLN A 108 -5.55 -24.46 -18.13
N PHE A 109 -6.75 -24.90 -17.74
CA PHE A 109 -7.50 -25.95 -18.44
C PHE A 109 -8.63 -25.44 -19.35
N PHE A 110 -8.83 -24.13 -19.43
CA PHE A 110 -9.75 -23.56 -20.41
C PHE A 110 -9.10 -23.50 -21.81
N PRO A 111 -9.84 -23.82 -22.88
CA PRO A 111 -9.36 -23.64 -24.25
C PRO A 111 -8.91 -22.19 -24.49
N LYS A 112 -7.95 -21.99 -25.41
CA LYS A 112 -7.35 -20.66 -25.66
C LYS A 112 -8.40 -19.57 -25.88
N ASP A 113 -9.40 -19.80 -26.72
CA ASP A 113 -10.41 -18.78 -27.04
C ASP A 113 -11.33 -18.48 -25.85
N ILE A 114 -11.72 -19.50 -25.08
CA ILE A 114 -12.51 -19.31 -23.84
C ILE A 114 -11.72 -18.47 -22.84
N ARG A 115 -10.42 -18.81 -22.67
CA ARG A 115 -9.52 -18.09 -21.77
C ARG A 115 -9.29 -16.65 -22.24
N ALA A 116 -9.10 -16.42 -23.54
CA ALA A 116 -8.99 -15.09 -24.12
C ALA A 116 -10.26 -14.26 -23.87
N TYR A 117 -11.44 -14.86 -24.07
CA TYR A 117 -12.73 -14.19 -23.86
C TYR A 117 -12.94 -13.74 -22.41
N ILE A 118 -12.66 -14.61 -21.43
CA ILE A 118 -12.95 -14.32 -20.02
C ILE A 118 -11.79 -13.63 -19.27
N ALA A 119 -10.54 -13.73 -19.74
CA ALA A 119 -9.39 -13.25 -18.99
C ALA A 119 -8.40 -12.39 -19.79
N GLY A 120 -8.58 -12.24 -21.11
CA GLY A 120 -7.63 -11.54 -21.97
C GLY A 120 -7.44 -10.05 -21.65
N GLU A 121 -8.38 -9.43 -20.94
CA GLU A 121 -8.25 -8.05 -20.49
C GLU A 121 -7.25 -7.90 -19.33
N TYR A 122 -7.14 -8.90 -18.44
CA TYR A 122 -6.32 -8.83 -17.23
C TYR A 122 -4.87 -9.24 -17.42
N TYR A 123 -4.53 -9.94 -18.51
CA TYR A 123 -3.24 -10.64 -18.60
C TYR A 123 -2.46 -10.41 -19.90
N HIS A 124 -1.14 -10.41 -19.79
CA HIS A 124 -0.17 -10.71 -20.84
C HIS A 124 0.15 -12.23 -20.81
N ASP A 125 0.15 -12.92 -21.96
CA ASP A 125 0.47 -14.37 -22.04
C ASP A 125 1.92 -14.55 -22.48
N ILE A 126 2.83 -14.82 -21.53
CA ILE A 126 4.25 -15.09 -21.83
C ILE A 126 4.43 -16.59 -22.02
N ASP A 127 4.78 -17.01 -23.23
CA ASP A 127 4.89 -18.42 -23.64
C ASP A 127 6.32 -18.72 -24.15
N THR A 128 6.71 -19.99 -24.09
CA THR A 128 8.00 -20.47 -24.62
C THR A 128 7.84 -20.89 -26.08
N ARG A 129 8.83 -20.54 -26.91
CA ARG A 129 8.88 -21.05 -28.29
C ARG A 129 9.43 -22.47 -28.29
N ALA A 130 8.58 -23.45 -28.65
CA ALA A 130 8.94 -24.86 -28.84
C ALA A 130 9.64 -25.52 -27.64
N ALA A 131 9.05 -25.38 -26.43
CA ALA A 131 9.63 -25.83 -25.16
C ALA A 131 10.17 -27.27 -25.17
N LEU A 132 9.33 -28.29 -25.40
CA LEU A 132 9.76 -29.69 -25.19
C LEU A 132 10.92 -30.14 -26.10
N PRO A 133 10.88 -29.99 -27.44
CA PRO A 133 12.01 -30.40 -28.29
C PRO A 133 13.30 -29.65 -27.96
N THR A 134 13.20 -28.36 -27.62
CA THR A 134 14.34 -27.50 -27.29
C THR A 134 15.00 -27.92 -25.98
N THR A 135 14.19 -28.18 -24.95
CA THR A 135 14.68 -28.70 -23.66
C THR A 135 15.27 -30.09 -23.83
N LEU A 136 14.65 -30.95 -24.65
CA LEU A 136 15.17 -32.30 -24.90
C LEU A 136 16.52 -32.26 -25.64
N SER A 137 16.70 -31.43 -26.67
CA SER A 137 18.00 -31.28 -27.37
C SER A 137 19.13 -30.89 -26.40
N GLN A 138 18.85 -29.99 -25.46
CA GLN A 138 19.82 -29.56 -24.47
C GLN A 138 20.19 -30.66 -23.47
N VAL A 139 19.18 -31.42 -23.02
CA VAL A 139 19.38 -32.61 -22.19
C VAL A 139 20.30 -33.62 -22.87
N PHE A 140 20.08 -33.88 -24.15
CA PHE A 140 20.94 -34.78 -24.93
C PHE A 140 22.40 -34.29 -24.95
N LYS A 141 22.61 -32.99 -25.12
CA LYS A 141 23.94 -32.37 -25.09
C LYS A 141 24.61 -32.46 -23.72
N TRP A 142 23.87 -32.35 -22.62
CA TRP A 142 24.42 -32.56 -21.26
C TRP A 142 24.97 -33.97 -21.06
N GLU A 143 24.34 -34.96 -21.67
CA GLU A 143 24.75 -36.37 -21.61
C GLU A 143 25.69 -36.76 -22.77
N LEU A 144 26.20 -35.76 -23.52
CA LEU A 144 27.10 -35.94 -24.67
C LEU A 144 26.52 -36.85 -25.76
N LEU A 145 25.20 -36.83 -25.95
CA LEU A 145 24.49 -37.56 -26.99
C LEU A 145 24.17 -36.65 -28.17
N ASP A 146 24.67 -36.99 -29.34
CA ASP A 146 24.32 -36.31 -30.59
C ASP A 146 23.14 -37.00 -31.29
N VAL A 147 22.11 -36.22 -31.64
CA VAL A 147 20.89 -36.67 -32.34
C VAL A 147 20.48 -35.62 -33.38
N PRO A 148 21.00 -35.71 -34.62
CA PRO A 148 20.76 -34.72 -35.67
C PRO A 148 19.28 -34.49 -35.99
N GLU A 149 18.43 -35.52 -35.89
CA GLU A 149 17.00 -35.40 -36.11
C GLU A 149 16.31 -34.53 -35.05
N LEU A 150 16.80 -34.55 -33.82
CA LEU A 150 16.26 -33.70 -32.75
C LEU A 150 16.68 -32.24 -32.96
N ASP A 151 17.93 -32.00 -33.37
CA ASP A 151 18.41 -30.66 -33.70
C ASP A 151 17.71 -30.08 -34.94
N ALA A 152 17.37 -30.91 -35.93
CA ALA A 152 16.52 -30.53 -37.05
C ALA A 152 15.09 -30.15 -36.62
N LEU A 153 14.52 -30.87 -35.64
CA LEU A 153 13.19 -30.57 -35.08
C LEU A 153 13.16 -29.25 -34.28
N VAL A 154 14.27 -28.90 -33.61
CA VAL A 154 14.41 -27.65 -32.84
C VAL A 154 14.62 -26.45 -33.76
N SER A 155 15.45 -26.60 -34.80
CA SER A 155 15.77 -25.51 -35.73
C SER A 155 14.58 -25.10 -36.60
N ASP A 156 13.77 -26.04 -37.08
CA ASP A 156 12.61 -25.77 -37.93
C ASP A 156 11.45 -26.74 -37.70
N GLN A 157 10.73 -26.55 -36.60
CA GLN A 157 9.62 -27.41 -36.19
C GLN A 157 8.48 -27.44 -37.22
N GLU A 158 8.18 -26.34 -37.89
CA GLU A 158 7.04 -26.25 -38.81
C GLU A 158 7.30 -27.05 -40.09
N ARG A 159 8.50 -26.89 -40.68
CA ARG A 159 8.93 -27.69 -41.83
C ARG A 159 8.89 -29.17 -41.52
N VAL A 160 9.43 -29.58 -40.37
CA VAL A 160 9.50 -31.00 -39.99
C VAL A 160 8.10 -31.59 -39.76
N LEU A 161 7.17 -30.86 -39.13
CA LEU A 161 5.78 -31.32 -38.95
C LEU A 161 5.05 -31.49 -40.28
N LEU A 162 5.28 -30.59 -41.23
CA LEU A 162 4.72 -30.65 -42.59
C LEU A 162 5.29 -31.85 -43.37
N GLU A 163 6.61 -32.00 -43.40
CA GLU A 163 7.31 -33.08 -44.13
C GLU A 163 6.94 -34.46 -43.60
N THR A 164 6.83 -34.60 -42.27
CA THR A 164 6.48 -35.87 -41.62
C THR A 164 4.99 -36.16 -41.58
N LYS A 165 4.14 -35.16 -41.93
CA LYS A 165 2.68 -35.20 -41.90
C LYS A 165 2.13 -35.60 -40.53
N THR A 166 2.57 -34.91 -39.48
CA THR A 166 2.13 -35.17 -38.12
C THR A 166 1.74 -33.87 -37.41
N THR A 167 1.05 -33.99 -36.28
CA THR A 167 0.68 -32.84 -35.44
C THR A 167 1.62 -32.72 -34.24
N LYS A 168 1.71 -31.53 -33.65
CA LYS A 168 2.49 -31.32 -32.41
C LYS A 168 2.11 -32.32 -31.31
N GLN A 169 0.80 -32.56 -31.12
CA GLN A 169 0.30 -33.55 -30.15
C GLN A 169 0.67 -34.98 -30.54
N GLY A 170 0.66 -35.31 -31.84
CA GLY A 170 1.13 -36.60 -32.35
C GLY A 170 2.61 -36.85 -32.04
N VAL A 171 3.48 -35.85 -32.25
CA VAL A 171 4.91 -35.94 -31.91
C VAL A 171 5.12 -36.16 -30.42
N LEU A 172 4.43 -35.38 -29.57
CA LEU A 172 4.48 -35.52 -28.12
C LEU A 172 4.09 -36.93 -27.67
N ALA A 173 2.99 -37.47 -28.20
CA ALA A 173 2.52 -38.82 -27.89
C ALA A 173 3.52 -39.90 -28.34
N ASP A 174 4.15 -39.71 -29.50
CA ASP A 174 5.14 -40.62 -30.05
C ASP A 174 6.47 -40.59 -29.28
N LEU A 175 6.93 -39.41 -28.81
CA LEU A 175 8.21 -39.28 -28.09
C LEU A 175 8.13 -39.70 -26.62
N LEU A 176 6.95 -39.62 -25.98
CA LEU A 176 6.76 -39.92 -24.56
C LEU A 176 6.19 -41.33 -24.28
N SER A 177 5.92 -42.13 -25.32
CA SER A 177 5.47 -43.52 -25.17
C SER A 177 6.62 -44.49 -25.37
N SER A 178 7.02 -45.24 -24.33
CA SER A 178 8.11 -46.21 -24.46
C SER A 178 7.72 -47.47 -25.25
N HIS A 179 6.42 -47.78 -25.32
CA HIS A 179 5.93 -49.02 -25.97
C HIS A 179 5.46 -48.80 -27.41
N ARG A 180 5.17 -47.56 -27.78
CA ARG A 180 4.76 -47.22 -29.14
C ARG A 180 5.96 -46.66 -29.91
N THR A 181 6.68 -47.52 -30.62
CA THR A 181 7.72 -47.06 -31.53
C THR A 181 7.10 -46.25 -32.68
N PRO A 182 7.58 -45.03 -32.96
CA PRO A 182 7.04 -44.22 -34.05
C PRO A 182 7.16 -44.90 -35.40
N ARG A 183 6.10 -44.83 -36.21
CA ARG A 183 6.09 -45.40 -37.57
C ARG A 183 7.06 -44.67 -38.49
N LYS A 184 7.19 -43.36 -38.33
CA LYS A 184 8.05 -42.49 -39.15
C LYS A 184 9.51 -42.65 -38.70
N HIS A 185 10.41 -42.85 -39.67
CA HIS A 185 11.83 -43.07 -39.41
C HIS A 185 12.48 -41.93 -38.61
N PHE A 186 12.17 -40.68 -38.97
CA PHE A 186 12.64 -39.47 -38.28
C PHE A 186 12.41 -39.51 -36.75
N TYR A 187 11.16 -39.74 -36.32
CA TYR A 187 10.84 -39.82 -34.89
C TYR A 187 11.30 -41.13 -34.24
N ARG A 188 11.49 -42.20 -35.02
CA ARG A 188 12.02 -43.47 -34.52
C ARG A 188 13.46 -43.34 -34.03
N ASN A 189 14.29 -42.55 -34.73
CA ASN A 189 15.68 -42.33 -34.33
C ASN A 189 15.76 -41.53 -33.02
N ILE A 190 14.95 -40.48 -32.88
CA ILE A 190 14.82 -39.71 -31.63
C ILE A 190 14.30 -40.61 -30.50
N HIS A 191 13.24 -41.38 -30.75
CA HIS A 191 12.67 -42.33 -29.78
C HIS A 191 13.69 -43.36 -29.32
N ALA A 192 14.43 -43.97 -30.24
CA ALA A 192 15.50 -44.92 -29.90
C ALA A 192 16.60 -44.25 -29.07
N ALA A 193 16.96 -43.01 -29.38
CA ALA A 193 17.95 -42.27 -28.61
C ALA A 193 17.47 -41.97 -27.17
N ILE A 194 16.19 -41.65 -26.98
CA ILE A 194 15.58 -41.48 -25.65
C ILE A 194 15.64 -42.81 -24.87
N TYR A 195 15.02 -43.86 -25.40
CA TYR A 195 14.76 -45.06 -24.59
C TYR A 195 15.91 -46.06 -24.55
N LYS A 196 16.78 -46.09 -25.57
CA LYS A 196 17.92 -47.02 -25.62
C LYS A 196 19.24 -46.42 -25.16
N LYS A 197 19.37 -45.09 -25.12
CA LYS A 197 20.61 -44.40 -24.70
C LYS A 197 20.39 -43.57 -23.44
N LEU A 198 19.50 -42.58 -23.51
CA LEU A 198 19.31 -41.60 -22.44
C LEU A 198 18.70 -42.20 -21.16
N VAL A 199 17.62 -42.97 -21.28
CA VAL A 199 16.94 -43.62 -20.15
C VAL A 199 17.87 -44.56 -19.35
N PRO A 200 18.67 -45.45 -19.99
CA PRO A 200 19.67 -46.24 -19.28
C PRO A 200 20.69 -45.41 -18.50
N ILE A 201 21.21 -44.32 -19.07
CA ILE A 201 22.15 -43.41 -18.39
C ILE A 201 21.50 -42.82 -17.13
N TRP A 202 20.28 -42.31 -17.25
CA TRP A 202 19.54 -41.72 -16.14
C TRP A 202 19.21 -42.72 -15.02
N LYS A 203 18.86 -43.97 -15.36
CA LYS A 203 18.61 -45.01 -14.36
C LYS A 203 19.87 -45.40 -13.59
N ALA A 204 21.02 -45.37 -14.26
CA ALA A 204 22.32 -45.76 -13.71
C ALA A 204 23.03 -44.64 -12.92
N SER A 205 22.62 -43.38 -13.11
CA SER A 205 23.24 -42.23 -12.41
C SER A 205 22.97 -42.25 -10.91
N ALA A 206 23.99 -42.00 -10.08
CA ALA A 206 23.88 -41.95 -8.60
C ALA A 206 23.15 -40.70 -8.05
N THR A 207 22.42 -39.98 -8.91
CA THR A 207 21.75 -38.71 -8.63
C THR A 207 20.22 -38.87 -8.65
N TYR A 208 19.50 -37.76 -8.46
CA TYR A 208 18.03 -37.64 -8.44
C TYR A 208 17.27 -38.51 -9.47
N GLN A 209 17.83 -38.72 -10.67
CA GLN A 209 17.25 -39.56 -11.72
C GLN A 209 16.99 -41.01 -11.28
N SER A 210 17.89 -41.63 -10.52
CA SER A 210 17.72 -43.02 -10.05
C SER A 210 16.63 -43.14 -8.99
N GLU A 211 16.50 -42.13 -8.11
CA GLU A 211 15.43 -42.10 -7.10
C GLU A 211 14.06 -41.87 -7.73
N LEU A 212 13.96 -40.99 -8.72
CA LEU A 212 12.74 -40.79 -9.51
C LEU A 212 12.32 -42.10 -10.21
N TRP A 213 13.29 -42.84 -10.76
CA TRP A 213 13.02 -44.15 -11.36
C TRP A 213 12.47 -45.16 -10.35
N LYS A 214 13.11 -45.29 -9.17
CA LYS A 214 12.65 -46.18 -8.10
C LYS A 214 11.22 -45.85 -7.63
N HIS A 215 10.82 -44.58 -7.68
CA HIS A 215 9.45 -44.18 -7.37
C HIS A 215 8.44 -44.69 -8.42
N ILE A 216 8.74 -44.49 -9.69
CA ILE A 216 7.87 -44.90 -10.80
C ILE A 216 7.75 -46.42 -10.86
N GLU A 217 8.84 -47.14 -10.64
CA GLU A 217 8.87 -48.61 -10.58
C GLU A 217 7.95 -49.17 -9.49
N LYS A 218 7.82 -48.47 -8.37
CA LYS A 218 6.95 -48.85 -7.24
C LYS A 218 5.48 -48.42 -7.43
N SER A 219 5.18 -47.61 -8.44
CA SER A 219 3.83 -47.11 -8.69
C SER A 219 2.93 -48.21 -9.28
N LYS A 220 1.75 -48.40 -8.69
CA LYS A 220 0.76 -49.42 -9.08
C LYS A 220 -0.41 -48.84 -9.90
N VAL A 221 -0.24 -47.66 -10.49
CA VAL A 221 -1.30 -47.01 -11.30
C VAL A 221 -1.44 -47.77 -12.63
N PRO A 222 -2.66 -48.19 -13.04
CA PRO A 222 -2.88 -49.01 -14.23
C PRO A 222 -2.32 -48.41 -15.53
N ASP A 223 -2.36 -47.08 -15.69
CA ASP A 223 -1.82 -46.36 -16.86
C ASP A 223 -0.27 -46.33 -16.91
N ILE A 224 0.40 -46.71 -15.82
CA ILE A 224 1.87 -46.77 -15.69
C ILE A 224 2.38 -48.20 -15.91
N GLU A 225 1.54 -49.19 -15.63
CA GLU A 225 1.83 -50.61 -15.85
C GLU A 225 2.06 -50.87 -17.34
N GLY A 226 3.31 -51.10 -17.71
CA GLY A 226 3.69 -51.21 -19.13
C GLY A 226 3.82 -49.88 -19.87
N ASN A 227 4.19 -48.76 -19.22
CA ASN A 227 4.78 -47.54 -19.83
C ASN A 227 5.70 -46.77 -18.87
N GLN A 228 6.40 -47.50 -17.99
CA GLN A 228 7.22 -46.90 -16.92
C GLN A 228 8.33 -45.98 -17.47
N ASP A 229 9.05 -46.39 -18.50
CA ASP A 229 10.10 -45.56 -19.13
C ASP A 229 9.52 -44.29 -19.74
N GLY A 230 8.37 -44.38 -20.41
CA GLY A 230 7.68 -43.21 -20.96
C GLY A 230 7.19 -42.26 -19.88
N CYS A 231 6.64 -42.80 -18.80
CA CYS A 231 6.24 -42.03 -17.62
C CYS A 231 7.45 -41.32 -16.97
N PHE A 232 8.59 -42.00 -16.88
CA PHE A 232 9.85 -41.44 -16.38
C PHE A 232 10.33 -40.26 -17.19
N VAL A 233 10.38 -40.40 -18.51
CA VAL A 233 10.76 -39.30 -19.41
C VAL A 233 9.77 -38.14 -19.30
N ALA A 234 8.47 -38.41 -19.35
CA ALA A 234 7.45 -37.37 -19.24
C ALA A 234 7.53 -36.60 -17.91
N LEU A 235 7.72 -37.32 -16.81
CA LEU A 235 7.80 -36.73 -15.48
C LEU A 235 9.09 -35.91 -15.32
N PHE A 236 10.22 -36.40 -15.84
CA PHE A 236 11.48 -35.67 -15.86
C PHE A 236 11.38 -34.38 -16.68
N MET A 237 10.82 -34.44 -17.90
CA MET A 237 10.65 -33.25 -18.73
C MET A 237 9.70 -32.23 -18.10
N GLN A 238 8.62 -32.70 -17.45
CA GLN A 238 7.73 -31.83 -16.68
C GLN A 238 8.45 -31.19 -15.49
N THR A 239 9.39 -31.89 -14.85
CA THR A 239 10.22 -31.29 -13.79
C THR A 239 11.06 -30.14 -14.34
N LEU A 240 11.69 -30.31 -15.51
CA LEU A 240 12.46 -29.24 -16.15
C LEU A 240 11.56 -28.06 -16.59
N GLU A 241 10.39 -28.33 -17.16
CA GLU A 241 9.40 -27.29 -17.50
C GLU A 241 8.97 -26.51 -16.25
N ASN A 242 8.73 -27.22 -15.14
CA ASN A 242 8.36 -26.59 -13.88
C ASN A 242 9.51 -25.70 -13.36
N GLN A 243 10.77 -26.13 -13.48
CA GLN A 243 11.94 -25.31 -13.11
C GLN A 243 12.01 -24.01 -13.91
N VAL A 244 11.72 -24.08 -15.22
CA VAL A 244 11.62 -22.89 -16.07
C VAL A 244 10.50 -21.97 -15.59
N LEU A 245 9.28 -22.50 -15.37
CA LEU A 245 8.15 -21.70 -14.91
C LEU A 245 8.45 -21.01 -13.57
N MET A 246 9.05 -21.72 -12.62
CA MET A 246 9.43 -21.14 -11.33
C MET A 246 10.51 -20.06 -11.50
N ALA A 247 11.50 -20.27 -12.37
CA ALA A 247 12.51 -19.25 -12.67
C ALA A 247 11.90 -18.00 -13.35
N MET A 248 10.89 -18.18 -14.21
CA MET A 248 10.15 -17.06 -14.81
C MET A 248 9.42 -16.25 -13.74
N MET A 249 8.71 -16.91 -12.83
CA MET A 249 8.05 -16.26 -11.70
C MET A 249 9.04 -15.50 -10.83
N GLU A 250 10.16 -16.14 -10.49
CA GLU A 250 11.23 -15.55 -9.69
C GLU A 250 11.77 -14.26 -10.36
N PHE A 251 12.05 -14.30 -11.65
CA PHE A 251 12.53 -13.15 -12.42
C PHE A 251 11.51 -12.00 -12.44
N LEU A 252 10.26 -12.28 -12.77
CA LEU A 252 9.23 -11.25 -12.88
C LEU A 252 8.95 -10.60 -11.52
N ASN A 253 8.90 -11.39 -10.45
CA ASN A 253 8.77 -10.87 -9.08
C ASN A 253 9.94 -9.95 -8.71
N GLN A 254 11.19 -10.32 -9.07
CA GLN A 254 12.36 -9.46 -8.85
C GLN A 254 12.30 -8.13 -9.62
N ARG A 255 11.61 -8.10 -10.76
CA ARG A 255 11.42 -6.90 -11.58
C ARG A 255 10.19 -6.08 -11.20
N GLY A 256 9.50 -6.43 -10.12
CA GLY A 256 8.37 -5.68 -9.57
C GLY A 256 7.01 -6.03 -10.17
N PHE A 257 6.93 -7.05 -11.05
CA PHE A 257 5.64 -7.55 -11.51
C PHE A 257 4.91 -8.26 -10.36
N SER A 258 3.56 -8.20 -10.37
CA SER A 258 2.76 -8.83 -9.32
C SER A 258 2.94 -10.36 -9.34
N PRO A 259 2.90 -11.01 -8.16
CA PRO A 259 3.07 -12.46 -8.05
C PRO A 259 1.90 -13.27 -8.61
N ASP A 260 0.88 -12.61 -9.18
CA ASP A 260 -0.46 -13.16 -9.49
C ASP A 260 -0.58 -13.69 -10.87
N VAL A 261 0.46 -14.43 -11.20
CA VAL A 261 0.52 -15.07 -12.48
C VAL A 261 -0.35 -16.32 -12.45
N ALA A 262 -1.04 -16.60 -13.54
CA ALA A 262 -1.68 -17.90 -13.73
C ALA A 262 -0.71 -18.83 -14.48
N LEU A 263 -0.50 -20.05 -14.00
CA LEU A 263 0.39 -21.00 -14.65
C LEU A 263 -0.29 -21.64 -15.87
N ILE A 264 0.30 -21.48 -17.05
CA ILE A 264 -0.23 -22.04 -18.30
C ILE A 264 0.80 -22.96 -18.93
N PHE A 265 0.80 -24.25 -18.60
CA PHE A 265 1.64 -25.31 -19.19
C PHE A 265 3.09 -24.92 -19.55
N ASN A 266 3.31 -24.25 -20.69
CA ASN A 266 4.61 -23.83 -21.24
C ASN A 266 4.96 -22.35 -20.97
N GLY A 267 4.15 -21.65 -20.19
CA GLY A 267 4.22 -20.21 -19.94
C GLY A 267 3.38 -19.77 -18.75
N ILE A 268 3.23 -18.45 -18.60
CA ILE A 268 2.52 -17.81 -17.50
C ILE A 268 1.68 -16.62 -18.00
N LEU A 269 0.51 -16.42 -17.41
CA LEU A 269 -0.27 -15.20 -17.60
C LEU A 269 0.16 -14.17 -16.56
N VAL A 270 0.73 -13.04 -17.00
CA VAL A 270 1.19 -11.96 -16.12
C VAL A 270 0.15 -10.85 -16.07
N PRO A 271 -0.32 -10.40 -14.89
CA PRO A 271 -1.30 -9.33 -14.81
C PRO A 271 -0.82 -8.07 -15.54
N LYS A 272 -1.72 -7.43 -16.29
CA LYS A 272 -1.43 -6.12 -16.89
C LYS A 272 -1.33 -5.09 -15.77
N ASP A 273 -0.23 -4.37 -15.76
CA ASP A 273 0.08 -3.35 -14.77
C ASP A 273 0.40 -2.02 -15.49
N PRO A 274 -0.17 -0.86 -15.08
CA PRO A 274 0.21 0.44 -15.62
C PRO A 274 1.70 0.80 -15.46
N ILE A 275 2.39 0.19 -14.49
CA ILE A 275 3.80 0.47 -14.17
C ILE A 275 4.74 -0.41 -15.01
N HIS A 276 4.44 -1.69 -15.17
CA HIS A 276 5.34 -2.67 -15.77
C HIS A 276 4.86 -3.14 -17.16
N ARG A 277 5.71 -3.00 -18.18
CA ARG A 277 5.41 -3.41 -19.57
C ARG A 277 6.23 -4.63 -19.99
N ILE A 278 5.62 -5.55 -20.74
CA ILE A 278 6.36 -6.62 -21.43
C ILE A 278 7.07 -6.02 -22.64
N THR A 279 8.39 -5.92 -22.57
CA THR A 279 9.23 -5.40 -23.66
C THR A 279 10.12 -6.52 -24.21
N ALA A 280 10.62 -6.36 -25.44
CA ALA A 280 11.58 -7.30 -26.00
C ALA A 280 12.81 -7.47 -25.08
N GLN A 281 13.33 -6.37 -24.52
CA GLN A 281 14.45 -6.41 -23.59
C GLN A 281 14.13 -7.20 -22.31
N LEU A 282 12.91 -7.07 -21.76
CA LEU A 282 12.50 -7.85 -20.59
C LEU A 282 12.45 -9.35 -20.91
N LEU A 283 11.98 -9.72 -22.10
CA LEU A 283 11.92 -11.12 -22.54
C LEU A 283 13.32 -11.69 -22.79
N ASP A 284 14.24 -10.88 -23.32
CA ASP A 284 15.64 -11.27 -23.51
C ASP A 284 16.36 -11.42 -22.15
N ASP A 285 16.14 -10.49 -21.21
CA ASP A 285 16.64 -10.56 -19.84
C ASP A 285 16.08 -11.81 -19.12
N LEU A 286 14.79 -12.12 -19.33
CA LEU A 286 14.14 -13.32 -18.80
C LEU A 286 14.79 -14.58 -19.38
N SER A 287 15.02 -14.62 -20.69
CA SER A 287 15.73 -15.72 -21.35
C SER A 287 17.13 -15.91 -20.78
N ALA A 288 17.88 -14.83 -20.57
CA ALA A 288 19.20 -14.86 -19.95
C ALA A 288 19.15 -15.38 -18.51
N TYR A 289 18.19 -14.89 -17.72
CA TYR A 289 18.02 -15.29 -16.32
C TYR A 289 17.62 -16.77 -16.19
N VAL A 290 16.67 -17.24 -17.00
CA VAL A 290 16.26 -18.65 -17.01
C VAL A 290 17.43 -19.55 -17.41
N LYS A 291 18.22 -19.16 -18.42
CA LYS A 291 19.44 -19.89 -18.81
C LYS A 291 20.45 -19.92 -17.68
N GLU A 292 20.65 -18.80 -16.98
CA GLU A 292 21.57 -18.73 -15.84
C GLU A 292 21.14 -19.69 -14.71
N LYS A 293 19.84 -19.66 -14.34
CA LYS A 293 19.27 -20.39 -13.20
C LYS A 293 19.03 -21.88 -13.46
N THR A 294 18.57 -22.24 -14.65
CA THR A 294 18.13 -23.62 -14.95
C THR A 294 19.11 -24.34 -15.87
N LYS A 295 20.06 -23.62 -16.49
CA LYS A 295 20.90 -24.09 -17.60
C LYS A 295 20.13 -24.44 -18.86
N ILE A 296 18.81 -24.19 -18.89
CA ILE A 296 17.95 -24.38 -20.03
C ILE A 296 17.81 -23.05 -20.77
N GLU A 297 18.26 -23.03 -22.01
CA GLU A 297 18.13 -21.92 -22.93
C GLU A 297 16.79 -22.01 -23.67
N LEU A 298 15.90 -21.05 -23.39
CA LEU A 298 14.60 -20.92 -24.03
C LEU A 298 14.38 -19.48 -24.46
N ARG A 299 13.69 -19.30 -25.57
CA ARG A 299 13.22 -18.00 -26.05
C ARG A 299 11.77 -17.77 -25.64
N PHE A 300 11.54 -16.69 -24.91
CA PHE A 300 10.21 -16.27 -24.50
C PHE A 300 9.60 -15.29 -25.49
N VAL A 301 8.29 -15.37 -25.67
CA VAL A 301 7.51 -14.47 -26.51
C VAL A 301 6.20 -14.12 -25.82
N GLU A 302 5.73 -12.89 -26.03
CA GLU A 302 4.35 -12.55 -25.70
C GLU A 302 3.43 -13.09 -26.79
N LYS A 303 2.45 -13.89 -26.38
CA LYS A 303 1.48 -14.52 -27.26
C LYS A 303 0.16 -13.74 -27.19
N PRO A 304 -0.38 -13.26 -28.32
CA PRO A 304 -1.65 -12.55 -28.29
C PRO A 304 -2.80 -13.42 -27.75
N MET A 305 -3.51 -12.90 -26.76
CA MET A 305 -4.76 -13.45 -26.22
C MET A 305 -5.95 -13.05 -27.11
N GLU A 306 -5.87 -13.36 -28.40
CA GLU A 306 -6.90 -13.05 -29.38
C GLU A 306 -7.99 -14.14 -29.42
N ILE A 307 -9.23 -13.69 -29.62
CA ILE A 307 -10.40 -14.54 -29.79
C ILE A 307 -10.59 -14.78 -31.29
N ARG A 308 -10.46 -16.04 -31.73
CA ARG A 308 -10.61 -16.39 -33.16
C ARG A 308 -12.04 -16.21 -33.65
N ASP A 309 -12.22 -15.89 -34.94
CA ASP A 309 -13.56 -15.64 -35.50
C ASP A 309 -14.50 -16.85 -35.39
N SER A 310 -13.94 -18.06 -35.43
CA SER A 310 -14.69 -19.30 -35.20
C SER A 310 -15.34 -19.38 -33.82
N PHE A 311 -14.79 -18.71 -32.80
CA PHE A 311 -15.35 -18.70 -31.45
C PHE A 311 -16.72 -18.03 -31.42
N TRP A 312 -16.82 -16.84 -32.00
CA TRP A 312 -18.08 -16.08 -32.07
C TRP A 312 -19.17 -16.88 -32.76
N THR A 313 -18.84 -17.52 -33.88
CA THR A 313 -19.76 -18.40 -34.62
C THR A 313 -20.15 -19.64 -33.80
N THR A 314 -19.18 -20.29 -33.15
CA THR A 314 -19.40 -21.52 -32.37
C THR A 314 -20.31 -21.27 -31.17
N HIS A 315 -20.22 -20.09 -30.56
CA HIS A 315 -21.02 -19.71 -29.40
C HIS A 315 -22.20 -18.81 -29.76
N GLY A 316 -22.45 -18.47 -31.03
CA GLY A 316 -23.52 -17.56 -31.43
C GLY A 316 -23.49 -16.21 -30.69
N LEU A 317 -22.29 -15.72 -30.37
CA LEU A 317 -22.07 -14.43 -29.73
C LEU A 317 -21.74 -13.39 -30.80
N ASP A 318 -22.31 -12.21 -30.69
CA ASP A 318 -22.01 -11.11 -31.61
C ASP A 318 -20.75 -10.36 -31.15
N LYS A 319 -19.75 -10.33 -32.04
CA LYS A 319 -18.46 -9.65 -31.85
C LYS A 319 -18.63 -8.13 -31.67
N ASN A 320 -19.76 -7.56 -32.12
CA ASN A 320 -20.06 -6.13 -32.12
C ASN A 320 -21.13 -5.71 -31.09
N ASN A 321 -21.62 -6.62 -30.23
CA ASN A 321 -22.70 -6.31 -29.29
C ASN A 321 -22.23 -5.37 -28.15
N PRO A 322 -22.89 -4.22 -27.93
CA PRO A 322 -22.59 -3.28 -26.83
C PRO A 322 -22.91 -3.81 -25.42
N ASP A 323 -23.67 -4.91 -25.28
CA ASP A 323 -23.97 -5.56 -23.99
C ASP A 323 -22.80 -6.43 -23.45
N ILE A 324 -21.66 -6.46 -24.15
CA ILE A 324 -20.40 -6.92 -23.57
C ILE A 324 -19.88 -5.76 -22.70
N PRO A 325 -19.89 -5.85 -21.36
CA PRO A 325 -19.45 -4.74 -20.52
C PRO A 325 -18.04 -4.30 -20.91
N ALA A 326 -17.91 -3.01 -21.20
CA ALA A 326 -16.63 -2.34 -21.40
C ALA A 326 -15.80 -2.42 -20.09
N PRO A 327 -14.46 -2.47 -20.19
CA PRO A 327 -13.60 -2.76 -19.05
C PRO A 327 -13.74 -1.70 -17.96
N THR A 328 -14.21 -2.09 -16.78
CA THR A 328 -14.14 -1.27 -15.56
C THR A 328 -12.81 -1.56 -14.88
N PRO A 329 -11.88 -0.59 -14.75
CA PRO A 329 -10.69 -0.79 -13.94
C PRO A 329 -11.04 -0.59 -12.47
N SER A 330 -10.95 -1.66 -11.67
CA SER A 330 -11.01 -1.58 -10.20
C SER A 330 -9.90 -2.41 -9.55
N ALA A 331 -8.89 -1.68 -9.06
CA ALA A 331 -7.89 -1.95 -8.02
C ALA A 331 -7.60 -3.41 -7.55
N GLY A 332 -6.36 -3.89 -7.82
CA GLY A 332 -5.51 -4.61 -6.84
C GLY A 332 -5.34 -6.15 -6.93
N ALA A 333 -4.43 -6.63 -7.80
CA ALA A 333 -3.80 -7.98 -7.80
C ALA A 333 -2.90 -8.17 -6.53
N ARG A 334 -3.03 -9.12 -5.57
CA ARG A 334 -2.99 -10.62 -5.44
C ARG A 334 -1.56 -11.18 -4.95
N SER A 335 -1.38 -12.47 -4.53
CA SER A 335 -0.38 -13.14 -3.61
C SER A 335 0.66 -14.27 -4.08
N PRO A 336 1.64 -14.75 -3.22
CA PRO A 336 2.61 -15.89 -3.43
C PRO A 336 2.52 -17.22 -2.53
N SER A 337 3.44 -18.22 -2.71
CA SER A 337 3.39 -19.73 -2.58
C SER A 337 3.79 -20.51 -1.25
N PRO A 338 3.79 -21.89 -1.16
CA PRO A 338 3.53 -22.65 0.08
C PRO A 338 4.58 -23.54 0.81
N GLN A 339 5.86 -23.18 0.94
CA GLN A 339 6.72 -23.67 2.07
C GLN A 339 7.20 -22.52 2.96
N GLN A 340 7.42 -21.40 2.28
CA GLN A 340 6.79 -20.16 2.66
C GLN A 340 5.44 -20.39 3.37
N SER A 341 4.48 -21.23 2.93
CA SER A 341 3.16 -21.46 3.60
C SER A 341 3.14 -21.74 5.09
N ARG A 342 4.22 -22.04 5.83
CA ARG A 342 4.12 -22.18 7.30
C ARG A 342 4.74 -21.04 8.07
N ILE A 343 5.76 -20.41 7.52
CA ILE A 343 6.20 -19.08 7.95
C ILE A 343 5.15 -18.08 7.46
N ILE A 344 4.82 -18.07 6.17
CA ILE A 344 3.63 -17.47 5.56
C ILE A 344 2.33 -17.97 6.18
N SER A 345 2.07 -19.22 6.60
CA SER A 345 0.79 -19.48 7.30
C SER A 345 0.84 -18.93 8.71
N ALA A 346 1.95 -18.96 9.45
CA ALA A 346 2.01 -18.28 10.75
C ALA A 346 1.93 -16.75 10.58
N VAL A 347 2.48 -16.21 9.49
CA VAL A 347 2.47 -14.79 9.14
C VAL A 347 1.15 -14.34 8.50
N ALA A 348 0.46 -15.24 7.79
CA ALA A 348 -0.84 -15.03 7.14
C ALA A 348 -2.01 -15.50 7.99
N SER A 349 -1.78 -16.37 8.99
CA SER A 349 -2.67 -16.61 10.14
C SER A 349 -2.46 -15.61 11.24
N ASP A 350 -1.43 -14.75 11.10
CA ASP A 350 -1.09 -13.69 12.04
C ASP A 350 -0.78 -14.21 13.46
N GLU A 351 -0.17 -15.38 13.55
CA GLU A 351 0.31 -16.01 14.77
C GLU A 351 1.44 -15.22 15.44
N CYS A 352 1.38 -15.19 16.78
CA CYS A 352 2.44 -14.59 17.59
C CYS A 352 3.75 -15.36 17.45
N MET A 353 4.86 -14.62 17.46
CA MET A 353 6.20 -15.22 17.55
C MET A 353 6.34 -16.07 18.81
N SER A 354 6.81 -17.32 18.68
CA SER A 354 6.94 -18.25 19.81
C SER A 354 8.30 -18.95 19.89
N VAL A 355 8.70 -19.32 21.12
CA VAL A 355 9.93 -20.08 21.42
C VAL A 355 9.96 -21.41 20.67
N HIS A 356 8.81 -22.09 20.61
CA HIS A 356 8.68 -23.39 19.96
C HIS A 356 8.96 -23.31 18.46
N LEU A 357 8.39 -22.30 17.78
CA LEU A 357 8.64 -22.05 16.36
C LEU A 357 10.09 -21.63 16.10
N CYS A 358 10.68 -20.81 16.97
CA CYS A 358 12.09 -20.44 16.85
C CYS A 358 13.01 -21.67 16.94
N ALA A 359 12.80 -22.55 17.94
CA ALA A 359 13.59 -23.76 18.12
C ALA A 359 13.42 -24.74 16.93
N LYS A 360 12.20 -24.86 16.41
CA LYS A 360 11.89 -25.66 15.23
C LYS A 360 12.59 -25.12 13.98
N TYR A 361 12.43 -23.84 13.66
CA TYR A 361 13.05 -23.29 12.45
C TYR A 361 14.57 -23.26 12.55
N HIS A 362 15.12 -23.15 13.76
CA HIS A 362 16.54 -23.34 13.98
C HIS A 362 17.03 -24.74 13.64
N SER A 363 16.33 -25.79 14.09
CA SER A 363 16.70 -27.19 13.79
C SER A 363 16.56 -27.53 12.31
N GLU A 364 15.70 -26.80 11.59
CA GLU A 364 15.57 -26.88 10.14
C GLU A 364 16.60 -26.05 9.35
N GLY A 365 17.44 -25.26 10.03
CA GLY A 365 18.53 -24.44 9.46
C GLY A 365 18.49 -22.97 9.89
N GLY A 366 19.67 -22.40 10.19
CA GLY A 366 19.80 -20.99 10.63
C GLY A 366 19.15 -19.98 9.68
N ASP A 367 19.21 -20.22 8.37
CA ASP A 367 18.62 -19.34 7.36
C ASP A 367 17.09 -19.32 7.41
N LYS A 368 16.44 -20.44 7.78
CA LYS A 368 14.99 -20.51 7.95
C LYS A 368 14.53 -19.77 9.19
N LEU A 369 15.29 -19.91 10.29
CA LEU A 369 15.07 -19.09 11.47
C LEU A 369 15.21 -17.61 11.11
N LEU A 370 16.26 -17.22 10.38
CA LEU A 370 16.44 -15.83 9.93
C LEU A 370 15.27 -15.33 9.07
N GLN A 371 14.80 -16.12 8.11
CA GLN A 371 13.63 -15.78 7.28
C GLN A 371 12.37 -15.60 8.13
N TYR A 372 12.10 -16.51 9.06
CA TYR A 372 10.98 -16.40 10.01
C TYR A 372 11.10 -15.12 10.86
N LEU A 373 12.27 -14.87 11.42
CA LEU A 373 12.54 -13.71 12.27
C LEU A 373 12.48 -12.39 11.51
N ASN A 374 12.80 -12.34 10.22
CA ASN A 374 12.63 -11.15 9.39
C ASN A 374 11.16 -10.68 9.32
N HIS A 375 10.18 -11.55 9.62
CA HIS A 375 8.79 -11.14 9.73
C HIS A 375 8.46 -10.41 11.03
N PHE A 376 9.26 -10.55 12.08
CA PHE A 376 9.01 -9.98 13.41
C PHE A 376 10.05 -8.94 13.82
N PHE A 377 11.22 -8.98 13.17
CA PHE A 377 12.33 -8.08 13.39
C PHE A 377 12.73 -7.35 12.11
N ALA A 378 13.04 -6.06 12.25
CA ALA A 378 13.64 -5.26 11.19
C ALA A 378 14.70 -4.34 11.77
N LYS A 379 15.84 -4.22 11.10
CA LYS A 379 16.83 -3.20 11.42
C LYS A 379 16.43 -1.96 10.66
N VAL A 380 16.36 -0.84 11.35
CA VAL A 380 15.99 0.43 10.73
C VAL A 380 17.13 1.39 10.95
N THR A 381 17.84 1.68 9.86
CA THR A 381 18.82 2.77 9.84
C THR A 381 18.08 4.00 9.35
N HIS A 382 18.00 5.06 10.13
CA HIS A 382 17.47 6.33 9.69
C HIS A 382 18.44 7.41 10.11
N GLU A 383 19.06 8.05 9.12
CA GLU A 383 20.21 8.95 9.33
C GLU A 383 21.35 8.19 10.04
N GLU A 384 21.78 8.65 11.21
CA GLU A 384 22.83 8.03 12.03
C GLU A 384 22.27 7.08 13.10
N ALA A 385 20.96 7.09 13.32
CA ALA A 385 20.32 6.28 14.35
C ALA A 385 20.00 4.86 13.86
N ILE A 386 20.30 3.89 14.71
CA ILE A 386 19.91 2.49 14.52
C ILE A 386 18.77 2.18 15.49
N TRP A 387 17.65 1.76 14.92
CA TRP A 387 16.51 1.20 15.64
C TRP A 387 16.29 -0.25 15.23
N TYR A 388 15.58 -0.96 16.08
CA TYR A 388 15.11 -2.31 15.82
C TYR A 388 13.58 -2.30 15.91
N GLY A 389 12.94 -2.55 14.77
CA GLY A 389 11.52 -2.82 14.71
C GLY A 389 11.25 -4.21 15.27
N TYR A 390 10.26 -4.28 16.15
CA TYR A 390 9.74 -5.51 16.74
C TYR A 390 8.22 -5.53 16.63
N ARG A 391 7.64 -6.69 16.38
CA ARG A 391 6.20 -6.94 16.48
C ARG A 391 5.96 -8.37 16.93
N GLU A 392 4.87 -8.59 17.65
CA GLU A 392 4.51 -9.94 18.10
C GLU A 392 3.85 -10.71 16.97
N ARG A 393 3.08 -10.01 16.13
CA ARG A 393 2.41 -10.57 14.97
C ARG A 393 2.75 -9.82 13.68
N PRO A 394 2.69 -10.46 12.51
CA PRO A 394 3.06 -9.79 11.27
C PRO A 394 2.06 -8.78 10.71
N SER A 395 0.82 -8.77 11.17
CA SER A 395 -0.17 -7.72 10.88
C SER A 395 0.01 -6.49 11.76
N GLU A 396 0.69 -6.63 12.90
CA GLU A 396 0.87 -5.54 13.84
C GLU A 396 1.85 -4.49 13.29
N PRO A 397 1.63 -3.21 13.65
CA PRO A 397 2.58 -2.17 13.34
C PRO A 397 3.92 -2.44 14.02
N TRP A 398 4.99 -2.02 13.36
CA TRP A 398 6.34 -2.14 13.92
C TRP A 398 6.50 -1.25 15.15
N GLN A 399 6.92 -1.87 16.26
CA GLN A 399 7.34 -1.14 17.46
C GLN A 399 8.84 -0.89 17.36
N LEU A 400 9.22 0.36 17.09
CA LEU A 400 10.63 0.74 17.01
C LEU A 400 11.21 0.92 18.42
N ARG A 401 12.26 0.16 18.71
CA ARG A 401 12.96 0.13 20.00
C ARG A 401 14.47 0.20 19.80
N ASP A 402 15.21 0.60 20.82
CA ASP A 402 16.66 0.48 20.81
C ASP A 402 17.09 -0.99 21.03
N ASP A 403 18.38 -1.28 20.83
CA ASP A 403 18.92 -2.64 20.95
C ASP A 403 18.64 -3.30 22.30
N LYS A 404 18.80 -2.54 23.40
CA LYS A 404 18.67 -3.04 24.76
C LYS A 404 17.20 -3.33 25.08
N ALA A 405 16.31 -2.41 24.70
CA ALA A 405 14.87 -2.55 24.87
C ALA A 405 14.30 -3.71 24.03
N THR A 406 14.77 -3.91 22.79
CA THR A 406 14.34 -5.04 21.96
C THR A 406 14.83 -6.36 22.53
N LYS A 407 16.09 -6.41 23.01
CA LYS A 407 16.64 -7.60 23.64
C LYS A 407 15.88 -7.99 24.91
N LEU A 408 15.51 -7.01 25.73
CA LEU A 408 14.72 -7.24 26.94
C LEU A 408 13.31 -7.71 26.60
N ALA A 409 12.65 -7.07 25.62
CA ALA A 409 11.30 -7.46 25.18
C ALA A 409 11.22 -8.90 24.66
N THR A 410 12.34 -9.43 24.17
CA THR A 410 12.42 -10.74 23.50
C THR A 410 13.22 -11.75 24.30
N GLU A 411 13.50 -11.46 25.58
CA GLU A 411 14.31 -12.32 26.44
C GLU A 411 13.69 -13.70 26.68
N HIS A 412 12.36 -13.78 26.64
CA HIS A 412 11.62 -15.03 26.76
C HIS A 412 11.76 -15.92 25.51
N LEU A 413 12.23 -15.36 24.38
CA LEU A 413 12.39 -16.05 23.09
C LEU A 413 13.77 -16.71 22.93
N ASN A 414 14.45 -17.05 24.02
CA ASN A 414 15.73 -17.75 23.94
C ASN A 414 15.54 -19.19 23.46
N TRP A 415 16.50 -19.68 22.66
CA TRP A 415 16.56 -21.10 22.32
C TRP A 415 17.88 -21.69 22.82
N THR A 416 17.84 -22.98 23.14
CA THR A 416 19.00 -23.75 23.57
C THR A 416 19.39 -24.72 22.46
N ASP A 417 20.64 -24.65 22.00
CA ASP A 417 21.13 -25.53 20.94
C ASP A 417 21.36 -26.98 21.43
N SER A 418 21.69 -27.87 20.50
CA SER A 418 21.98 -29.29 20.80
C SER A 418 23.21 -29.50 21.69
N LYS A 419 24.06 -28.46 21.85
CA LYS A 419 25.22 -28.41 22.75
C LYS A 419 24.88 -27.75 24.10
N ARG A 420 23.59 -27.51 24.39
CA ARG A 420 23.06 -26.84 25.60
C ARG A 420 23.48 -25.38 25.77
N LYS A 421 23.88 -24.71 24.70
CA LYS A 421 24.18 -23.27 24.72
C LYS A 421 22.90 -22.48 24.42
N THR A 422 22.46 -21.69 25.39
CA THR A 422 21.32 -20.79 25.23
C THR A 422 21.74 -19.51 24.51
N THR A 423 21.05 -19.17 23.43
CA THR A 423 21.30 -17.97 22.63
C THR A 423 19.99 -17.20 22.43
N SER A 424 20.07 -15.88 22.52
CA SER A 424 18.94 -14.98 22.26
C SER A 424 18.62 -14.94 20.77
N THR A 425 17.37 -15.19 20.42
CA THR A 425 16.84 -15.15 19.05
C THR A 425 17.05 -13.79 18.39
N PHE A 426 16.85 -12.69 19.14
CA PHE A 426 17.16 -11.35 18.66
C PHE A 426 18.66 -11.15 18.39
N THR A 427 19.53 -11.66 19.27
CA THR A 427 20.99 -11.57 19.08
C THR A 427 21.43 -12.34 17.84
N PHE A 428 20.90 -13.55 17.63
CA PHE A 428 21.15 -14.35 16.42
C PHE A 428 20.74 -13.60 15.14
N TRP A 429 19.52 -13.06 15.14
CA TRP A 429 18.99 -12.32 13.99
C TRP A 429 19.80 -11.04 13.70
N ARG A 430 20.14 -10.24 14.73
CA ARG A 430 20.83 -8.95 14.51
C ARG A 430 22.24 -9.10 13.94
N THR A 431 22.90 -10.24 14.20
CA THR A 431 24.26 -10.52 13.70
C THR A 431 24.26 -11.12 12.30
N SER A 432 23.10 -11.42 11.73
CA SER A 432 23.01 -12.02 10.40
C SER A 432 23.18 -10.98 9.29
N PRO A 433 23.94 -11.29 8.22
CA PRO A 433 24.14 -10.38 7.09
C PRO A 433 22.87 -10.18 6.24
N GLU A 434 21.94 -11.13 6.25
CA GLU A 434 20.68 -11.11 5.48
C GLU A 434 19.46 -10.65 6.33
N LEU A 435 19.70 -9.90 7.40
CA LEU A 435 18.63 -9.32 8.19
C LEU A 435 17.79 -8.34 7.36
N ARG A 436 16.50 -8.20 7.71
CA ARG A 436 15.62 -7.21 7.11
C ARG A 436 16.09 -5.81 7.47
N LEU A 437 16.39 -4.99 6.45
CA LEU A 437 16.88 -3.63 6.60
C LEU A 437 15.93 -2.62 5.94
N PHE A 438 15.52 -1.62 6.72
CA PHE A 438 14.93 -0.38 6.20
C PHE A 438 15.92 0.77 6.36
N ARG A 439 16.01 1.62 5.33
CA ARG A 439 16.98 2.73 5.28
C ARG A 439 16.37 4.08 5.67
N LYS A 440 15.07 4.12 5.95
CA LYS A 440 14.37 5.35 6.29
C LYS A 440 13.06 5.05 7.01
N ILE A 441 12.73 5.86 8.00
CA ILE A 441 11.41 5.90 8.63
C ILE A 441 10.64 7.03 7.95
N VAL A 442 9.41 6.75 7.52
CA VAL A 442 8.52 7.77 6.97
C VAL A 442 7.15 7.70 7.64
N MET A 443 6.48 8.83 7.65
CA MET A 443 5.06 8.93 7.85
C MET A 443 4.52 9.46 6.52
N ASP A 444 3.77 8.63 5.80
CA ASP A 444 3.17 9.01 4.52
C ASP A 444 1.77 8.39 4.39
N PRO A 445 0.69 9.18 4.51
CA PRO A 445 -0.65 8.63 4.38
C PRO A 445 -1.06 8.35 2.93
N SER A 446 -0.23 8.68 1.93
CA SER A 446 -0.54 8.40 0.51
C SER A 446 -0.46 6.93 0.15
N TYR A 447 0.14 6.10 1.00
CA TYR A 447 0.17 4.65 0.85
C TYR A 447 0.18 3.98 2.23
N ILE A 448 -0.32 2.75 2.28
CA ILE A 448 -0.34 1.93 3.49
C ILE A 448 0.77 0.88 3.38
N GLY A 449 1.45 0.62 4.48
CA GLY A 449 2.47 -0.43 4.57
C GLY A 449 3.87 0.04 4.19
N ASP A 450 4.81 -0.90 4.26
CA ASP A 450 6.23 -0.62 4.07
C ASP A 450 6.68 -0.76 2.61
N ARG A 451 7.72 -0.03 2.23
CA ARG A 451 8.43 -0.23 0.96
C ARG A 451 9.72 -1.00 1.24
N GLU A 452 9.69 -2.31 0.97
CA GLU A 452 10.79 -3.22 1.30
C GLU A 452 12.14 -2.73 0.79
N GLY A 453 13.17 -2.77 1.66
CA GLY A 453 14.53 -2.30 1.37
C GLY A 453 14.71 -0.78 1.28
N LYS A 454 13.63 0.01 1.42
CA LYS A 454 13.65 1.48 1.31
C LYS A 454 13.16 2.16 2.57
N GLU A 455 11.85 2.08 2.84
CA GLU A 455 11.18 2.93 3.84
C GLU A 455 10.19 2.11 4.67
N ILE A 456 10.25 2.25 5.99
CA ILE A 456 9.19 1.79 6.90
C ILE A 456 8.18 2.90 7.08
N ASN A 457 6.89 2.64 6.81
CA ASN A 457 5.86 3.66 6.94
C ASN A 457 5.14 3.51 8.28
N LEU A 458 5.10 4.58 9.06
CA LEU A 458 4.39 4.60 10.33
C LEU A 458 2.86 4.63 10.13
N PHE A 459 2.38 5.00 8.94
CA PHE A 459 0.96 4.97 8.62
C PHE A 459 0.55 3.60 8.09
N GLN A 460 -0.31 2.90 8.85
CA GLN A 460 -0.84 1.58 8.51
C GLN A 460 -2.32 1.62 8.12
N GLY A 461 -2.83 2.80 7.79
CA GLY A 461 -4.23 3.05 7.51
C GLY A 461 -5.02 3.48 8.74
N PHE A 462 -6.30 3.77 8.51
CA PHE A 462 -7.24 4.14 9.55
C PHE A 462 -7.79 2.90 10.30
N GLN A 463 -8.22 3.12 11.54
CA GLN A 463 -8.87 2.09 12.36
C GLN A 463 -10.23 1.66 11.79
N ALA A 464 -11.04 2.62 11.31
CA ALA A 464 -12.29 2.30 10.63
C ALA A 464 -12.05 1.59 9.30
N LYS A 465 -12.97 0.67 8.97
CA LYS A 465 -12.96 -0.12 7.73
C LYS A 465 -14.21 0.17 6.90
N THR A 466 -14.11 0.00 5.58
CA THR A 466 -15.27 0.10 4.69
C THR A 466 -16.23 -1.05 4.89
N VAL A 467 -17.51 -0.78 4.76
CA VAL A 467 -18.59 -1.78 4.79
C VAL A 467 -19.06 -2.03 3.37
N ASP A 468 -19.35 -3.30 3.04
CA ASP A 468 -19.92 -3.67 1.75
C ASP A 468 -21.25 -2.95 1.51
N ALA A 469 -21.53 -2.58 0.25
CA ALA A 469 -22.75 -1.83 -0.09
C ALA A 469 -24.05 -2.53 0.36
N SER A 470 -24.08 -3.87 0.38
CA SER A 470 -25.22 -4.65 0.84
C SER A 470 -25.42 -4.65 2.37
N MET A 471 -24.37 -4.29 3.13
CA MET A 471 -24.40 -4.21 4.58
C MET A 471 -24.44 -2.77 5.09
N PHE A 472 -24.28 -1.77 4.20
CA PHE A 472 -24.38 -0.38 4.58
C PHE A 472 -25.80 -0.06 5.08
N ASP A 473 -25.86 0.36 6.33
CA ASP A 473 -27.08 0.79 7.01
C ASP A 473 -26.92 2.23 7.48
N LYS A 474 -27.75 3.13 6.91
CA LYS A 474 -27.78 4.55 7.27
C LYS A 474 -28.35 4.76 8.68
N ALA A 475 -29.24 3.89 9.16
CA ALA A 475 -29.86 4.04 10.48
C ALA A 475 -28.82 3.99 11.62
N LYS A 476 -27.73 3.23 11.44
CA LYS A 476 -26.62 3.16 12.41
C LYS A 476 -25.88 4.50 12.56
N ILE A 477 -25.81 5.31 11.51
CA ILE A 477 -25.09 6.59 11.51
C ILE A 477 -26.01 7.80 11.71
N GLU A 478 -27.32 7.60 11.64
CA GLU A 478 -28.30 8.68 11.79
C GLU A 478 -28.14 9.45 13.12
N PRO A 479 -27.87 8.83 14.28
CA PRO A 479 -27.60 9.58 15.52
C PRO A 479 -26.41 10.55 15.41
N LEU A 480 -25.36 10.17 14.68
CA LEU A 480 -24.18 11.01 14.44
C LEU A 480 -24.50 12.16 13.48
N LEU A 481 -25.22 11.88 12.40
CA LEU A 481 -25.64 12.89 11.44
C LEU A 481 -26.58 13.92 12.11
N TRP A 482 -27.49 13.43 12.95
CA TRP A 482 -28.40 14.26 13.72
C TRP A 482 -27.63 15.13 14.72
N HIS A 483 -26.71 14.53 15.50
CA HIS A 483 -25.89 15.26 16.46
C HIS A 483 -25.04 16.35 15.78
N ASN A 484 -24.40 16.02 14.65
CA ASN A 484 -23.66 16.99 13.84
C ASN A 484 -24.54 18.15 13.37
N LYS A 485 -25.74 17.87 12.84
CA LYS A 485 -26.64 18.90 12.31
C LYS A 485 -27.22 19.77 13.43
N HIS A 486 -27.83 19.17 14.44
CA HIS A 486 -28.67 19.87 15.41
C HIS A 486 -27.92 20.34 16.65
N VAL A 487 -26.90 19.61 17.09
CA VAL A 487 -26.12 19.96 18.29
C VAL A 487 -24.89 20.78 17.91
N LEU A 488 -23.99 20.21 17.08
CA LEU A 488 -22.72 20.88 16.76
C LEU A 488 -22.88 22.12 15.86
N ASN A 489 -23.89 22.13 14.99
CA ASN A 489 -24.10 23.20 14.01
C ASN A 489 -25.43 23.94 14.19
N GLY A 490 -26.13 23.74 15.31
CA GLY A 490 -27.36 24.50 15.65
C GLY A 490 -28.49 24.40 14.62
N GLY A 491 -28.55 23.30 13.86
CA GLY A 491 -29.52 23.08 12.78
C GLY A 491 -29.12 23.68 11.43
N ASN A 492 -27.99 24.41 11.35
CA ASN A 492 -27.53 25.02 10.10
C ASN A 492 -26.98 23.96 9.14
N GLU A 493 -27.67 23.76 8.02
CA GLU A 493 -27.37 22.70 7.05
C GLU A 493 -26.07 22.93 6.27
N GLU A 494 -25.75 24.18 5.92
CA GLU A 494 -24.50 24.54 5.24
C GLU A 494 -23.30 24.21 6.13
N CYS A 495 -23.36 24.61 7.40
CA CYS A 495 -22.34 24.36 8.40
C CYS A 495 -22.18 22.86 8.71
N ALA A 496 -23.30 22.14 8.82
CA ALA A 496 -23.31 20.70 9.04
C ALA A 496 -22.69 19.94 7.86
N ASN A 497 -23.01 20.33 6.62
CA ASN A 497 -22.44 19.75 5.41
C ASN A 497 -20.94 20.09 5.27
N TYR A 498 -20.54 21.33 5.59
CA TYR A 498 -19.13 21.72 5.63
C TYR A 498 -18.35 20.83 6.62
N THR A 499 -18.88 20.60 7.82
CA THR A 499 -18.25 19.73 8.84
C THR A 499 -18.05 18.30 8.31
N LEU A 500 -19.07 17.71 7.68
CA LEU A 500 -18.98 16.37 7.12
C LEU A 500 -17.98 16.28 5.95
N LYS A 501 -17.98 17.26 5.04
CA LYS A 501 -17.05 17.29 3.91
C LYS A 501 -15.61 17.59 4.34
N TRP A 502 -15.42 18.40 5.39
CA TRP A 502 -14.12 18.65 6.02
C TRP A 502 -13.57 17.37 6.67
N LEU A 503 -14.41 16.55 7.30
CA LEU A 503 -14.00 15.22 7.78
C LEU A 503 -13.73 14.26 6.62
N ALA A 504 -14.57 14.25 5.60
CA ALA A 504 -14.40 13.41 4.43
C ALA A 504 -13.08 13.69 3.69
N SER A 505 -12.63 14.94 3.60
CA SER A 505 -11.35 15.26 2.97
C SER A 505 -10.16 14.63 3.70
N ILE A 506 -10.20 14.51 5.03
CA ILE A 506 -9.15 13.82 5.82
C ILE A 506 -9.08 12.35 5.43
N PHE A 507 -10.22 11.69 5.27
CA PHE A 507 -10.28 10.25 4.98
C PHE A 507 -10.05 9.91 3.51
N GLN A 508 -10.54 10.75 2.58
CA GLN A 508 -10.36 10.56 1.14
C GLN A 508 -8.97 11.01 0.65
N LYS A 509 -8.36 12.00 1.32
CA LYS A 509 -7.05 12.58 0.95
C LYS A 509 -6.15 12.74 2.18
N PRO A 510 -5.78 11.64 2.87
CA PRO A 510 -5.06 11.71 4.14
C PRO A 510 -3.63 12.28 4.02
N ALA A 511 -3.06 12.31 2.81
CA ALA A 511 -1.76 12.92 2.54
C ALA A 511 -1.83 14.45 2.31
N GLU A 512 -3.03 15.03 2.31
CA GLU A 512 -3.27 16.45 2.14
C GLU A 512 -3.84 17.04 3.43
N LYS A 513 -3.29 18.17 3.88
CA LYS A 513 -3.88 18.93 4.99
C LYS A 513 -5.05 19.75 4.47
N ASN A 514 -6.09 19.87 5.28
CA ASN A 514 -7.20 20.76 4.98
C ASN A 514 -6.80 22.23 4.99
N GLU A 515 -5.71 22.58 5.69
CA GLU A 515 -5.24 23.96 5.92
C GLU A 515 -6.29 24.88 6.59
N THR A 516 -7.32 24.26 7.14
CA THR A 516 -8.35 24.86 7.99
C THR A 516 -8.55 24.00 9.23
N ALA A 517 -9.02 24.62 10.30
CA ALA A 517 -9.33 24.01 11.58
C ALA A 517 -10.78 24.32 11.96
N ILE A 518 -11.40 23.40 12.69
CA ILE A 518 -12.70 23.63 13.31
C ILE A 518 -12.45 24.16 14.72
N ALA A 519 -13.13 25.23 15.11
CA ALA A 519 -13.11 25.76 16.46
C ALA A 519 -14.54 25.78 17.01
N MET A 520 -14.79 25.04 18.08
CA MET A 520 -16.09 24.96 18.72
C MET A 520 -16.01 25.41 20.17
N TYR A 521 -17.01 26.18 20.59
CA TYR A 521 -17.17 26.58 21.97
C TYR A 521 -18.60 26.39 22.46
N SER A 522 -18.77 26.33 23.78
CA SER A 522 -20.08 26.36 24.43
C SER A 522 -19.96 27.05 25.77
N GLU A 523 -20.96 27.81 26.19
CA GLU A 523 -20.93 28.49 27.50
C GLU A 523 -20.93 27.48 28.67
N GLN A 524 -21.49 26.29 28.46
CA GLN A 524 -21.61 25.24 29.46
C GLN A 524 -20.83 23.99 29.05
N GLN A 525 -20.27 23.28 30.04
CA GLN A 525 -19.67 21.96 29.83
C GLN A 525 -20.75 20.89 29.62
N GLY A 526 -20.40 19.75 29.02
CA GLY A 526 -21.34 18.63 28.84
C GLY A 526 -22.31 18.77 27.66
N THR A 527 -21.99 19.59 26.65
CA THR A 527 -22.77 19.74 25.40
C THR A 527 -22.47 18.65 24.35
N GLY A 528 -21.55 17.73 24.62
CA GLY A 528 -21.20 16.61 23.72
C GLY A 528 -20.18 16.93 22.63
N LYS A 529 -19.59 18.14 22.62
CA LYS A 529 -18.60 18.56 21.60
C LYS A 529 -17.39 17.63 21.48
N SER A 530 -16.81 17.21 22.61
CA SER A 530 -15.65 16.31 22.61
C SER A 530 -16.05 14.90 22.20
N LEU A 531 -17.24 14.44 22.60
CA LEU A 531 -17.73 13.08 22.33
C LEU A 531 -17.73 12.73 20.83
N PHE A 532 -18.20 13.64 19.98
CA PHE A 532 -18.24 13.41 18.54
C PHE A 532 -16.84 13.28 17.93
N TYR A 533 -15.92 14.20 18.23
CA TYR A 533 -14.57 14.17 17.67
C TYR A 533 -13.68 13.12 18.31
N GLU A 534 -13.87 12.80 19.58
CA GLU A 534 -13.24 11.65 20.24
C GLU A 534 -13.69 10.34 19.59
N PHE A 535 -14.95 10.20 19.18
CA PHE A 535 -15.40 9.05 18.39
C PHE A 535 -14.65 8.95 17.06
N ILE A 536 -14.50 10.06 16.32
CA ILE A 536 -13.69 10.10 15.08
C ILE A 536 -12.24 9.70 15.39
N GLY A 537 -11.62 10.32 16.38
CA GLY A 537 -10.22 10.10 16.74
C GLY A 537 -9.94 8.67 17.18
N ASN A 538 -10.74 8.16 18.11
CA ASN A 538 -10.51 6.85 18.75
C ASN A 538 -10.97 5.67 17.90
N LEU A 539 -12.11 5.76 17.20
CA LEU A 539 -12.69 4.60 16.50
C LEU A 539 -12.49 4.64 14.98
N MET A 540 -12.21 5.82 14.40
CA MET A 540 -11.96 5.95 12.97
C MET A 540 -10.50 6.17 12.64
N VAL A 541 -9.86 7.18 13.25
CA VAL A 541 -8.46 7.51 12.96
C VAL A 541 -7.52 6.49 13.60
N GLY A 542 -7.72 6.19 14.89
CA GLY A 542 -6.93 5.25 15.68
C GLY A 542 -5.82 5.92 16.50
N ALA A 543 -5.48 5.29 17.62
CA ALA A 543 -4.62 5.86 18.67
C ALA A 543 -3.22 6.31 18.19
N ASP A 544 -2.66 5.66 17.17
CA ASP A 544 -1.33 6.00 16.65
C ASP A 544 -1.31 7.35 15.90
N HIS A 545 -2.44 7.71 15.29
CA HIS A 545 -2.60 8.88 14.42
C HIS A 545 -3.54 9.95 15.01
N PHE A 546 -4.10 9.68 16.18
CA PHE A 546 -4.94 10.60 16.95
C PHE A 546 -4.20 11.16 18.16
N TYR A 547 -4.39 12.44 18.45
CA TYR A 547 -3.92 13.06 19.68
C TYR A 547 -4.97 13.99 20.25
N HIS A 548 -5.24 13.86 21.54
CA HIS A 548 -6.14 14.73 22.28
C HIS A 548 -5.35 15.32 23.43
N SER A 549 -5.21 16.63 23.44
CA SER A 549 -4.54 17.34 24.52
C SER A 549 -5.43 18.43 25.09
N LYS A 550 -5.26 18.63 26.40
CA LYS A 550 -5.83 19.74 27.16
C LYS A 550 -4.83 20.87 27.44
N ASN A 551 -3.60 20.74 26.94
CA ASN A 551 -2.51 21.64 27.23
C ASN A 551 -2.00 22.30 25.95
N LEU A 552 -2.00 23.63 25.91
CA LEU A 552 -1.49 24.40 24.79
C LEU A 552 0.00 24.09 24.51
N ASP A 553 0.79 23.87 25.57
CA ASP A 553 2.23 23.66 25.47
C ASP A 553 2.60 22.37 24.72
N ASP A 554 1.69 21.42 24.60
CA ASP A 554 1.90 20.23 23.77
C ASP A 554 2.04 20.63 22.28
N PHE A 555 1.36 21.70 21.86
CA PHE A 555 1.39 22.20 20.47
C PHE A 555 2.49 23.24 20.24
N ILE A 556 2.66 24.17 21.17
CA ILE A 556 3.55 25.34 20.99
C ILE A 556 4.89 25.20 21.69
N GLY A 557 5.05 24.17 22.53
CA GLY A 557 6.26 23.92 23.29
C GLY A 557 7.44 23.52 22.43
N GLN A 558 8.61 23.45 23.06
CA GLN A 558 9.84 23.06 22.38
C GLN A 558 9.80 21.59 21.91
N PHE A 559 9.24 20.69 22.73
CA PHE A 559 9.30 19.24 22.51
C PHE A 559 8.03 18.69 21.85
N THR A 560 7.98 18.76 20.51
CA THR A 560 6.82 18.37 19.69
C THR A 560 6.85 16.91 19.21
N GLY A 561 7.74 16.09 19.76
CA GLY A 561 7.94 14.70 19.32
C GLY A 561 6.71 13.78 19.37
N HIS A 562 5.70 14.12 20.18
CA HIS A 562 4.44 13.38 20.31
C HIS A 562 3.43 13.68 19.18
N LEU A 563 3.59 14.81 18.48
CA LEU A 563 2.79 15.21 17.32
C LEU A 563 3.23 14.52 16.02
N VAL A 564 4.43 13.94 16.01
CA VAL A 564 4.92 13.15 14.87
C VAL A 564 3.97 11.98 14.65
N GLY A 565 3.54 11.76 13.41
CA GLY A 565 2.65 10.66 13.08
C GLY A 565 1.16 10.98 13.18
N LYS A 566 0.77 12.18 13.64
CA LYS A 566 -0.64 12.52 13.86
C LYS A 566 -1.30 13.06 12.60
N ILE A 567 -2.54 12.64 12.38
CA ILE A 567 -3.43 13.07 11.28
C ILE A 567 -4.60 13.87 11.83
N PHE A 568 -5.11 13.48 13.01
CA PHE A 568 -6.24 14.15 13.63
C PHE A 568 -5.89 14.55 15.06
N VAL A 569 -6.14 15.82 15.39
CA VAL A 569 -5.70 16.41 16.65
C VAL A 569 -6.84 17.21 17.26
N ILE A 570 -7.15 16.94 18.53
CA ILE A 570 -8.08 17.72 19.34
C ILE A 570 -7.30 18.52 20.37
N GLY A 571 -7.49 19.83 20.33
CA GLY A 571 -7.10 20.73 21.40
C GLY A 571 -8.31 21.13 22.23
N ASP A 572 -8.49 20.52 23.40
CA ASP A 572 -9.65 20.71 24.26
C ASP A 572 -9.32 21.65 25.42
N GLU A 573 -10.11 22.68 25.65
CA GLU A 573 -9.90 23.71 26.68
C GLU A 573 -8.58 24.48 26.51
N ILE A 574 -8.10 24.58 25.27
CA ILE A 574 -6.89 25.33 24.94
C ILE A 574 -7.22 26.82 24.87
N LEU A 575 -6.96 27.53 25.97
CA LEU A 575 -7.02 28.99 25.99
C LEU A 575 -5.78 29.57 25.30
N PHE A 576 -5.95 30.25 24.17
CA PHE A 576 -4.89 31.03 23.53
C PHE A 576 -4.70 32.38 24.23
N SER A 577 -4.49 32.34 25.55
CA SER A 577 -4.12 33.51 26.36
C SER A 577 -2.65 33.90 26.18
N GLY A 578 -1.83 33.01 25.60
CA GLY A 578 -0.49 33.33 25.14
C GLY A 578 -0.54 34.31 23.99
N GLY A 579 0.11 35.47 24.12
CA GLY A 579 0.08 36.57 23.14
C GLY A 579 0.43 36.17 21.70
N HIS A 580 0.44 37.13 20.76
CA HIS A 580 0.56 36.93 19.30
C HIS A 580 1.49 35.81 18.79
N LYS A 581 2.58 35.51 19.52
CA LYS A 581 3.50 34.40 19.22
C LYS A 581 2.81 33.03 19.20
N SER A 582 2.00 32.70 20.20
CA SER A 582 1.33 31.38 20.30
C SER A 582 0.30 31.20 19.18
N ASN A 583 -0.46 32.26 18.88
CA ASN A 583 -1.42 32.25 17.78
C ASN A 583 -0.73 32.00 16.42
N ASN A 584 0.42 32.65 16.18
CA ASN A 584 1.17 32.47 14.93
C ASN A 584 1.71 31.04 14.78
N ILE A 585 2.14 30.40 15.87
CA ILE A 585 2.60 29.00 15.85
C ILE A 585 1.43 28.09 15.46
N VAL A 586 0.25 28.29 16.03
CA VAL A 586 -0.92 27.45 15.71
C VAL A 586 -1.42 27.67 14.29
N LYS A 587 -1.47 28.92 13.81
CA LYS A 587 -1.77 29.20 12.39
C LYS A 587 -0.77 28.53 11.45
N ALA A 588 0.51 28.48 11.84
CA ALA A 588 1.53 27.75 11.11
C ALA A 588 1.27 26.23 11.15
N LEU A 589 0.96 25.65 12.32
CA LEU A 589 0.61 24.22 12.45
C LEU A 589 -0.60 23.83 11.60
N ILE A 590 -1.59 24.72 11.42
CA ILE A 590 -2.75 24.42 10.58
C ILE A 590 -2.35 24.32 9.10
N THR A 591 -1.38 25.12 8.64
CA THR A 591 -1.12 25.33 7.20
C THR A 591 0.19 24.75 6.67
N GLN A 592 1.20 24.55 7.51
CA GLN A 592 2.51 24.06 7.09
C GLN A 592 2.47 22.55 6.81
N GLY A 593 3.09 22.13 5.70
CA GLY A 593 3.27 20.71 5.34
C GLY A 593 4.49 20.06 5.97
N THR A 594 5.31 20.83 6.70
CA THR A 594 6.46 20.32 7.45
C THR A 594 6.61 21.07 8.76
N GLN A 595 6.95 20.35 9.83
CA GLN A 595 7.20 20.93 11.15
C GLN A 595 8.59 20.52 11.65
N LYS A 596 9.19 21.41 12.45
CA LYS A 596 10.39 21.09 13.21
C LYS A 596 9.99 20.25 14.42
N CYS A 597 10.58 19.07 14.54
CA CYS A 597 10.39 18.17 15.65
C CYS A 597 11.63 18.20 16.55
N GLU A 598 11.45 18.51 17.83
CA GLU A 598 12.50 18.30 18.85
C GLU A 598 12.05 17.21 19.83
N LYS A 599 12.90 16.20 20.03
CA LYS A 599 12.72 15.19 21.07
C LYS A 599 13.69 15.49 22.20
N LYS A 600 13.26 15.27 23.45
CA LYS A 600 14.10 15.54 24.61
C LYS A 600 15.41 14.74 24.53
N GLY A 601 16.54 15.45 24.57
CA GLY A 601 17.88 14.85 24.47
C GLY A 601 18.26 14.33 23.08
N LYS A 602 17.61 14.81 22.02
CA LYS A 602 17.97 14.53 20.62
C LYS A 602 17.96 15.81 19.79
N ASP A 603 18.74 15.82 18.72
CA ASP A 603 18.77 16.93 17.78
C ASP A 603 17.42 17.13 17.09
N ALA A 604 17.17 18.37 16.70
CA ALA A 604 15.95 18.74 15.99
C ALA A 604 16.00 18.26 14.54
N PHE A 605 14.88 17.73 14.03
CA PHE A 605 14.77 17.28 12.65
C PHE A 605 13.45 17.75 12.03
N MET A 606 13.41 17.84 10.70
CA MET A 606 12.21 18.25 9.96
C MET A 606 11.36 17.02 9.62
N VAL A 607 10.08 17.08 9.92
CA VAL A 607 9.11 16.02 9.56
C VAL A 607 8.00 16.60 8.70
N ARG A 608 7.43 15.77 7.81
CA ARG A 608 6.17 16.12 7.17
C ARG A 608 5.05 16.13 8.19
N ASP A 609 4.12 17.04 7.98
CA ASP A 609 2.97 17.27 8.83
C ASP A 609 1.69 17.02 8.02
N PHE A 610 0.79 16.22 8.58
CA PHE A 610 -0.51 15.86 8.00
C PHE A 610 -1.66 16.12 8.99
N MET A 611 -1.40 16.86 10.07
CA MET A 611 -2.37 17.10 11.14
C MET A 611 -3.51 18.00 10.68
N ASN A 612 -4.73 17.60 11.01
CA ASN A 612 -5.95 18.38 10.91
C ASN A 612 -6.50 18.60 12.31
N MET A 613 -6.80 19.85 12.67
CA MET A 613 -7.02 20.25 14.06
C MET A 613 -8.46 20.64 14.32
N VAL A 614 -8.96 20.22 15.49
CA VAL A 614 -10.21 20.68 16.09
C VAL A 614 -9.91 21.29 17.45
N PHE A 615 -10.35 22.53 17.67
CA PHE A 615 -10.26 23.22 18.96
C PHE A 615 -11.61 23.21 19.63
N LEU A 616 -11.67 22.76 20.88
CA LEU A 616 -12.87 22.71 21.70
C LEU A 616 -12.65 23.58 22.93
N SER A 617 -13.62 24.39 23.33
CA SER A 617 -13.49 25.24 24.52
C SER A 617 -14.83 25.47 25.19
N ASN A 618 -14.80 25.96 26.43
CA ASN A 618 -15.98 26.48 27.12
C ASN A 618 -16.08 28.01 27.05
N HIS A 619 -15.16 28.65 26.33
CA HIS A 619 -15.06 30.10 26.22
C HIS A 619 -15.13 30.53 24.75
N ASP A 620 -15.73 31.69 24.52
CA ASP A 620 -15.89 32.37 23.23
C ASP A 620 -14.60 33.04 22.71
N ASP A 621 -13.48 32.87 23.41
CA ASP A 621 -12.13 33.30 23.04
C ASP A 621 -11.21 32.10 22.70
N CYS A 622 -11.80 30.96 22.32
CA CYS A 622 -11.11 29.69 22.12
C CYS A 622 -10.03 29.68 21.05
N VAL A 623 -10.04 30.62 20.11
CA VAL A 623 -8.98 30.87 19.12
C VAL A 623 -8.96 32.36 18.79
N ARG A 624 -7.76 32.91 18.52
CA ARG A 624 -7.64 34.31 18.11
C ARG A 624 -7.80 34.47 16.59
N VAL A 625 -9.01 34.80 16.18
CA VAL A 625 -9.40 35.01 14.78
C VAL A 625 -9.18 36.47 14.38
N GLU A 626 -8.34 36.69 13.37
CA GLU A 626 -8.15 38.01 12.76
C GLU A 626 -9.18 38.22 11.64
N GLU A 627 -9.43 39.48 11.27
CA GLU A 627 -10.43 39.85 10.26
C GLU A 627 -10.25 39.12 8.92
N THR A 628 -9.01 38.94 8.48
CA THR A 628 -8.69 38.25 7.23
C THR A 628 -8.42 36.75 7.40
N ASP A 629 -8.73 36.17 8.57
CA ASP A 629 -8.40 34.77 8.83
C ASP A 629 -9.36 33.82 8.12
N ARG A 630 -8.78 33.00 7.25
CA ARG A 630 -9.45 31.99 6.43
C ARG A 630 -9.23 30.57 6.92
N ARG A 631 -8.64 30.40 8.12
CA ARG A 631 -8.24 29.08 8.65
C ARG A 631 -9.26 28.50 9.62
N TYR A 632 -10.09 29.31 10.28
CA TYR A 632 -10.98 28.83 11.33
C TYR A 632 -12.44 28.82 10.89
N PHE A 633 -13.04 27.62 10.97
CA PHE A 633 -14.49 27.45 10.98
C PHE A 633 -14.96 27.47 12.43
N VAL A 634 -15.57 28.59 12.84
CA VAL A 634 -15.96 28.83 14.24
C VAL A 634 -17.45 28.55 14.43
N LYS A 635 -17.78 27.74 15.43
CA LYS A 635 -19.17 27.48 15.82
C LYS A 635 -19.41 27.40 17.32
N MET A 636 -20.55 27.93 17.74
CA MET A 636 -21.11 27.70 19.05
C MET A 636 -21.93 26.41 19.02
N VAL A 637 -21.69 25.52 19.97
CA VAL A 637 -22.42 24.26 20.12
C VAL A 637 -23.73 24.54 20.83
N SER A 638 -24.81 23.99 20.29
CA SER A 638 -26.15 24.12 20.84
C SER A 638 -26.28 23.44 22.20
N ASP A 639 -27.04 24.05 23.10
CA ASP A 639 -27.31 23.59 24.46
C ASP A 639 -28.63 22.81 24.61
N ILE A 640 -29.30 22.50 23.50
CA ILE A 640 -30.61 21.81 23.46
C ILE A 640 -30.69 20.50 24.24
N TRP A 641 -29.55 19.84 24.49
CA TRP A 641 -29.45 18.59 25.26
C TRP A 641 -28.49 18.72 26.46
N HIS A 642 -28.16 19.94 26.88
CA HIS A 642 -27.29 20.16 28.04
C HIS A 642 -27.87 19.47 29.28
N GLY A 643 -27.04 18.67 29.97
CA GLY A 643 -27.45 17.93 31.17
C GLY A 643 -28.32 16.70 30.91
N ASP A 644 -28.68 16.39 29.66
CA ASP A 644 -29.46 15.20 29.32
C ASP A 644 -28.57 13.95 29.25
N VAL A 645 -28.46 13.29 30.40
CA VAL A 645 -27.64 12.08 30.57
C VAL A 645 -28.11 10.94 29.67
N ASP A 646 -29.43 10.79 29.46
CA ASP A 646 -29.99 9.69 28.68
C ASP A 646 -29.70 9.85 27.18
N TYR A 647 -29.83 11.07 26.65
CA TYR A 647 -29.43 11.39 25.29
C TYR A 647 -27.96 11.05 25.03
N PHE A 648 -27.05 11.52 25.88
CA PHE A 648 -25.61 11.28 25.71
C PHE A 648 -25.23 9.81 25.93
N ASN A 649 -25.89 9.11 26.86
CA ASN A 649 -25.70 7.67 27.04
C ASN A 649 -26.14 6.89 25.80
N ASN A 650 -27.28 7.24 25.21
CA ASN A 650 -27.78 6.61 23.98
C ASN A 650 -26.86 6.91 22.79
N LEU A 651 -26.39 8.15 22.65
CA LEU A 651 -25.43 8.52 21.61
C LEU A 651 -24.12 7.75 21.77
N LYS A 652 -23.58 7.67 22.99
CA LYS A 652 -22.37 6.91 23.30
C LYS A 652 -22.55 5.41 23.07
N ALA A 653 -23.71 4.85 23.40
CA ALA A 653 -24.05 3.46 23.13
C ALA A 653 -24.12 3.17 21.61
N ALA A 654 -24.57 4.13 20.81
CA ALA A 654 -24.56 4.03 19.35
C ALA A 654 -23.15 4.17 18.76
N MET A 655 -22.20 4.79 19.45
CA MET A 655 -20.80 4.99 19.02
C MET A 655 -19.93 3.74 19.17
N THR A 656 -20.22 2.73 18.35
CA THR A 656 -19.46 1.47 18.29
C THR A 656 -18.47 1.46 17.13
N GLN A 657 -17.56 0.48 17.11
CA GLN A 657 -16.67 0.27 15.96
C GLN A 657 -17.45 -0.03 14.67
N GLU A 658 -18.61 -0.69 14.77
CA GLU A 658 -19.48 -0.93 13.62
C GLU A 658 -20.03 0.40 13.07
N THR A 659 -20.55 1.25 13.95
CA THR A 659 -21.00 2.59 13.56
C THR A 659 -19.89 3.43 12.94
N ALA A 660 -18.66 3.33 13.47
CA ALA A 660 -17.48 3.98 12.89
C ALA A 660 -17.19 3.51 11.47
N ASN A 661 -17.31 2.20 11.19
CA ASN A 661 -17.13 1.64 9.85
C ASN A 661 -18.21 2.13 8.87
N HIS A 662 -19.47 2.19 9.30
CA HIS A 662 -20.57 2.75 8.50
C HIS A 662 -20.37 4.24 8.23
N PHE A 663 -19.99 5.01 9.25
CA PHE A 663 -19.80 6.46 9.12
C PHE A 663 -18.59 6.78 8.22
N TYR A 664 -17.50 6.02 8.37
CA TYR A 664 -16.34 6.08 7.47
C TYR A 664 -16.74 5.79 6.01
N THR A 665 -17.52 4.73 5.77
CA THR A 665 -18.03 4.39 4.44
C THR A 665 -18.89 5.51 3.84
N TYR A 666 -19.75 6.12 4.67
CA TYR A 666 -20.55 7.28 4.27
C TYR A 666 -19.68 8.49 3.88
N LEU A 667 -18.66 8.83 4.68
CA LEU A 667 -17.74 9.93 4.38
C LEU A 667 -16.92 9.69 3.11
N LEU A 668 -16.47 8.45 2.86
CA LEU A 668 -15.77 8.10 1.61
C LEU A 668 -16.66 8.23 0.36
N GLY A 669 -17.99 8.08 0.51
CA GLY A 669 -18.96 8.25 -0.56
C GLY A 669 -19.39 9.70 -0.82
N LEU A 670 -18.99 10.66 0.01
CA LEU A 670 -19.36 12.07 -0.20
C LEU A 670 -18.62 12.67 -1.40
N ASP A 671 -19.37 13.34 -2.27
CA ASP A 671 -18.80 14.07 -3.41
C ASP A 671 -18.07 15.36 -2.96
N LEU A 672 -16.76 15.36 -3.18
CA LEU A 672 -15.85 16.47 -2.91
C LEU A 672 -15.37 17.19 -4.17
N SER A 673 -15.83 16.81 -5.37
CA SER A 673 -15.36 17.38 -6.65
C SER A 673 -15.44 18.92 -6.69
N ASN A 674 -16.52 19.48 -6.14
CA ASN A 674 -16.78 20.92 -6.04
C ASN A 674 -16.57 21.49 -4.62
N PHE A 675 -15.98 20.71 -3.71
CA PHE A 675 -15.76 21.14 -2.33
C PHE A 675 -14.39 21.80 -2.18
N ASN A 676 -14.39 23.07 -1.78
CA ASN A 676 -13.17 23.77 -1.38
C ASN A 676 -13.15 23.93 0.14
N VAL A 677 -12.27 23.17 0.79
CA VAL A 677 -12.11 23.16 2.24
C VAL A 677 -11.70 24.52 2.83
N ARG A 678 -11.13 25.42 2.01
CA ARG A 678 -10.78 26.80 2.42
C ARG A 678 -11.92 27.80 2.23
N LYS A 679 -13.03 27.39 1.62
CA LYS A 679 -14.26 28.20 1.51
C LYS A 679 -15.13 27.95 2.74
N ILE A 680 -14.71 28.53 3.86
CA ILE A 680 -15.37 28.41 5.16
C ILE A 680 -16.71 29.16 5.14
N PRO A 681 -17.82 28.57 5.60
CA PRO A 681 -19.08 29.28 5.78
C PRO A 681 -18.91 30.48 6.72
N GLU A 682 -19.53 31.61 6.38
CA GLU A 682 -19.55 32.79 7.25
C GLU A 682 -20.53 32.55 8.41
N THR A 683 -20.04 32.68 9.65
CA THR A 683 -20.83 32.41 10.86
C THR A 683 -20.88 33.67 11.74
N VAL A 684 -21.98 33.86 12.47
CA VAL A 684 -22.13 34.98 13.41
C VAL A 684 -21.10 34.85 14.53
N GLU A 685 -20.91 33.62 14.99
CA GLU A 685 -19.98 33.23 16.03
C GLU A 685 -18.52 33.59 15.69
N LYS A 686 -18.12 33.45 14.42
CA LYS A 686 -16.79 33.90 13.96
C LYS A 686 -16.65 35.42 14.09
N LYS A 687 -17.69 36.18 13.73
CA LYS A 687 -17.68 37.65 13.81
C LYS A 687 -17.66 38.14 15.26
N GLU A 688 -18.40 37.48 16.15
CA GLU A 688 -18.39 37.74 17.58
C GLU A 688 -17.01 37.43 18.18
N MET A 689 -16.44 36.26 17.89
CA MET A 689 -15.09 35.88 18.36
C MET A 689 -13.99 36.83 17.84
N MET A 690 -14.12 37.34 16.61
CA MET A 690 -13.25 38.41 16.10
C MET A 690 -13.39 39.69 16.94
N ALA A 691 -14.60 40.02 17.40
CA ALA A 691 -14.83 41.17 18.25
C ALA A 691 -14.22 41.03 19.65
N HIS A 692 -14.28 39.83 20.24
CA HIS A 692 -13.73 39.52 21.56
C HIS A 692 -12.20 39.40 21.57
N THR A 693 -11.58 39.09 20.44
CA THR A 693 -10.12 38.87 20.33
C THR A 693 -9.32 40.09 19.86
N MET A 694 -10.00 41.24 19.72
CA MET A 694 -9.38 42.54 19.48
C MET A 694 -8.46 42.93 20.65
N SER A 695 -7.27 43.45 20.34
CA SER A 695 -6.37 43.99 21.35
C SER A 695 -6.99 45.24 22.01
N PRO A 696 -6.55 45.61 23.23
CA PRO A 696 -7.04 46.83 23.89
C PRO A 696 -6.90 48.10 23.03
N LEU A 697 -5.91 48.14 22.14
CA LEU A 697 -5.74 49.26 21.19
C LEU A 697 -6.77 49.22 20.05
N GLU A 698 -7.08 48.03 19.52
CA GLU A 698 -8.09 47.86 18.47
C GLU A 698 -9.49 48.16 19.02
N LEU A 699 -9.78 47.72 20.25
CA LEU A 699 -11.00 48.10 20.98
C LEU A 699 -11.05 49.62 21.20
N PHE A 700 -9.96 50.23 21.69
CA PHE A 700 -9.89 51.69 21.86
C PHE A 700 -10.11 52.44 20.55
N VAL A 701 -9.53 51.98 19.43
CA VAL A 701 -9.73 52.60 18.11
C VAL A 701 -11.17 52.41 17.65
N ARG A 702 -11.76 51.22 17.81
CA ARG A 702 -13.18 50.98 17.50
C ARG A 702 -14.08 51.90 18.33
N ASP A 703 -13.90 51.93 19.65
CA ASP A 703 -14.68 52.75 20.59
C ASP A 703 -14.49 54.26 20.34
N LEU A 704 -13.33 54.65 19.82
CA LEU A 704 -13.06 56.02 19.35
C LEU A 704 -13.82 56.33 18.05
N LEU A 705 -13.98 55.34 17.16
CA LEU A 705 -14.63 55.50 15.85
C LEU A 705 -16.16 55.36 15.90
N ASP A 706 -16.70 54.62 16.86
CA ASP A 706 -18.14 54.45 17.08
C ASP A 706 -18.74 55.52 18.01
N GLY A 707 -17.90 56.41 18.55
CA GLY A 707 -18.31 57.54 19.39
C GLY A 707 -18.52 57.21 20.86
N SER A 708 -18.13 56.01 21.31
CA SER A 708 -18.29 55.56 22.69
C SER A 708 -17.33 56.21 23.69
N VAL A 709 -16.24 56.84 23.22
CA VAL A 709 -15.28 57.56 24.07
C VAL A 709 -15.81 58.95 24.44
N VAL A 710 -16.19 59.13 25.71
CA VAL A 710 -16.77 60.37 26.25
C VAL A 710 -15.68 61.42 26.54
N GLU A 711 -15.80 62.62 25.95
CA GLU A 711 -15.06 63.80 26.42
C GLU A 711 -15.61 64.26 27.77
N THR A 712 -14.78 64.24 28.82
CA THR A 712 -14.89 65.22 29.92
C THR A 712 -13.70 66.15 29.83
N ARG A 713 -13.96 67.42 29.49
CA ARG A 713 -12.99 68.51 29.63
C ARG A 713 -12.96 68.95 31.10
N SER A 714 -11.83 68.77 31.77
CA SER A 714 -11.53 69.52 32.98
C SER A 714 -10.75 70.78 32.59
N GLY A 715 -11.45 71.91 32.56
CA GLY A 715 -10.86 73.24 32.43
C GLY A 715 -11.49 74.09 31.33
N LEU A 716 -12.16 75.16 31.76
CA LEU A 716 -12.94 76.18 31.02
C LEU A 716 -14.41 75.79 30.82
N GLY A 717 -15.28 76.70 31.27
CA GLY A 717 -16.71 76.49 31.50
C GLY A 717 -17.55 76.20 30.25
N ASP A 718 -18.76 75.73 30.55
CA ASP A 718 -19.84 75.19 29.72
C ASP A 718 -19.63 73.77 29.15
N GLY A 719 -20.44 72.86 29.71
CA GLY A 719 -20.45 71.42 29.45
C GLY A 719 -21.13 71.05 28.15
N GLY A 720 -20.33 70.93 27.09
CA GLY A 720 -20.68 70.16 25.90
C GLY A 720 -19.93 68.83 25.89
N VAL A 721 -20.66 67.71 25.80
CA VAL A 721 -20.07 66.40 25.49
C VAL A 721 -19.91 66.32 23.97
N SER A 722 -18.67 66.26 23.47
CA SER A 722 -18.40 66.02 22.04
C SER A 722 -18.31 64.51 21.80
N TYR A 723 -19.20 63.96 20.97
CA TYR A 723 -19.13 62.56 20.53
C TYR A 723 -18.29 62.47 19.26
N PHE A 724 -17.46 61.41 19.14
CA PHE A 724 -16.80 61.09 17.87
C PHE A 724 -17.78 60.35 16.94
N MET A 725 -18.59 61.09 16.20
CA MET A 725 -19.49 60.55 15.17
C MET A 725 -18.72 60.07 13.92
N PRO A 726 -19.09 58.90 13.35
CA PRO A 726 -18.56 58.41 12.07
C PRO A 726 -18.72 59.46 10.95
N GLY A 727 -17.66 59.67 10.16
CA GLY A 727 -17.67 60.60 9.01
C GLY A 727 -17.44 62.08 9.35
N GLN A 728 -17.15 62.41 10.63
CA GLN A 728 -16.75 63.75 11.04
C GLN A 728 -15.26 63.82 11.36
N THR A 729 -14.72 65.03 11.24
CA THR A 729 -13.31 65.30 11.40
C THR A 729 -13.02 65.93 12.77
N TYR A 730 -12.13 65.32 13.55
CA TYR A 730 -11.80 65.77 14.91
C TYR A 730 -10.35 66.22 15.01
N SER A 731 -10.11 67.26 15.82
CA SER A 731 -8.79 67.79 16.15
C SER A 731 -8.38 67.28 17.54
N THR A 732 -7.40 66.38 17.60
CA THR A 732 -6.87 65.83 18.87
C THR A 732 -5.35 65.81 18.89
N THR A 733 -4.72 65.47 20.01
CA THR A 733 -3.26 65.33 20.08
C THR A 733 -2.84 63.90 20.42
N MET A 734 -1.68 63.47 19.93
CA MET A 734 -1.12 62.14 20.24
C MET A 734 -0.98 61.89 21.75
N ASN A 735 -0.69 62.94 22.54
CA ASN A 735 -0.62 62.85 23.99
C ASN A 735 -2.00 62.56 24.60
N LEU A 736 -3.03 63.25 24.14
CA LEU A 736 -4.39 63.07 24.63
C LEU A 736 -4.93 61.69 24.27
N LEU A 737 -4.69 61.22 23.04
CA LEU A 737 -5.06 59.85 22.64
C LEU A 737 -4.35 58.79 23.49
N TYR A 738 -3.08 59.00 23.83
CA TYR A 738 -2.34 58.11 24.71
C TYR A 738 -2.87 58.14 26.15
N GLU A 739 -3.18 59.30 26.69
CA GLU A 739 -3.78 59.44 28.03
C GLU A 739 -5.13 58.74 28.11
N ARG A 740 -5.99 58.88 27.08
CA ARG A 740 -7.29 58.19 27.03
C ARG A 740 -7.16 56.69 26.86
N TYR A 741 -6.25 56.23 26.00
CA TYR A 741 -5.92 54.81 25.90
C TYR A 741 -5.38 54.26 27.23
N ALA A 742 -4.53 55.02 27.92
CA ALA A 742 -4.02 54.65 29.23
C ALA A 742 -5.15 54.58 30.26
N ASP A 743 -6.12 55.51 30.21
CA ASP A 743 -7.30 55.50 31.08
C ASP A 743 -8.23 54.31 30.78
N SER A 744 -8.43 53.95 29.51
CA SER A 744 -9.28 52.83 29.11
C SER A 744 -8.72 51.46 29.51
N ILE A 745 -7.42 51.37 29.80
CA ILE A 745 -6.75 50.14 30.23
C ILE A 745 -6.39 50.12 31.73
N ARG A 746 -6.75 51.15 32.52
CA ARG A 746 -6.36 51.29 33.95
C ARG A 746 -6.86 50.19 34.89
N SER A 747 -7.69 49.24 34.43
CA SER A 747 -8.04 48.01 35.16
C SER A 747 -7.03 46.86 34.96
N ASN A 748 -6.12 46.93 33.99
CA ASN A 748 -5.12 45.90 33.67
C ASN A 748 -3.68 46.43 33.83
N THR A 749 -2.85 45.68 34.55
CA THR A 749 -1.59 46.08 35.22
C THR A 749 -0.36 46.33 34.32
N THR A 750 -0.51 46.66 33.03
CA THR A 750 0.66 46.85 32.14
C THR A 750 0.62 48.17 31.38
N THR A 751 1.44 49.14 31.81
CA THR A 751 1.63 50.43 31.14
C THR A 751 2.32 50.27 29.79
N VAL A 752 1.61 50.50 28.68
CA VAL A 752 2.18 50.49 27.32
C VAL A 752 3.03 51.75 27.12
N ASN A 753 4.26 51.62 26.61
CA ASN A 753 5.11 52.78 26.30
C ASN A 753 4.48 53.69 25.21
N LYS A 754 4.45 54.99 25.48
CA LYS A 754 3.91 56.06 24.60
C LYS A 754 4.44 56.06 23.17
N GLN A 755 5.71 55.70 22.96
CA GLN A 755 6.27 55.54 21.61
C GLN A 755 5.65 54.35 20.87
N SER A 756 5.47 53.22 21.54
CA SER A 756 4.84 52.02 20.97
C SER A 756 3.37 52.27 20.61
N PHE A 757 2.62 52.95 21.48
CA PHE A 757 1.27 53.41 21.20
C PHE A 757 1.22 54.29 19.94
N SER A 758 2.09 55.30 19.87
CA SER A 758 2.12 56.26 18.76
C SER A 758 2.39 55.59 17.41
N GLN A 759 3.28 54.60 17.37
CA GLN A 759 3.55 53.84 16.14
C GLN A 759 2.37 52.94 15.72
N ARG A 760 1.67 52.35 16.69
CA ARG A 760 0.57 51.41 16.41
C ARG A 760 -0.71 52.12 15.99
N ILE A 761 -1.07 53.22 16.64
CA ILE A 761 -2.31 53.95 16.31
C ILE A 761 -2.24 54.60 14.92
N ARG A 762 -1.04 55.06 14.50
CA ARG A 762 -0.77 55.56 13.15
C ARG A 762 -1.04 54.53 12.04
N LYS A 763 -1.01 53.24 12.34
CA LYS A 763 -1.34 52.17 11.37
C LYS A 763 -2.83 51.91 11.26
N GLN A 764 -3.62 52.31 12.25
CA GLN A 764 -5.06 52.01 12.35
C GLN A 764 -5.94 53.22 12.06
N VAL A 765 -5.36 54.43 12.03
CA VAL A 765 -6.09 55.69 11.86
C VAL A 765 -5.45 56.51 10.73
N VAL A 766 -6.26 57.11 9.86
CA VAL A 766 -5.76 58.03 8.82
C VAL A 766 -5.56 59.40 9.44
N ILE A 767 -4.32 59.90 9.40
CA ILE A 767 -3.97 61.26 9.82
C ILE A 767 -4.00 62.14 8.58
N MET A 768 -4.99 63.04 8.49
CA MET A 768 -5.16 63.91 7.34
C MET A 768 -4.26 65.14 7.35
N ASP A 769 -3.91 65.67 8.53
CA ASP A 769 -3.01 66.81 8.69
C ASP A 769 -2.25 66.70 10.02
N GLU A 770 -1.01 67.23 10.05
CA GLU A 770 -0.15 67.33 11.24
C GLU A 770 0.32 68.79 11.40
N THR A 771 -0.55 69.66 11.91
CA THR A 771 -0.15 71.04 12.25
C THR A 771 0.38 71.15 13.67
N LYS A 772 1.47 71.90 13.87
CA LYS A 772 1.92 72.35 15.19
C LYS A 772 0.95 73.40 15.69
N ASP A 773 0.51 73.30 16.96
CA ASP A 773 -0.28 74.38 17.56
C ASP A 773 0.44 75.74 17.52
N ARG A 774 -0.28 76.83 17.76
CA ARG A 774 0.25 78.21 17.76
C ARG A 774 1.40 78.46 18.76
N HIS A 775 1.72 77.50 19.62
CA HIS A 775 2.80 77.54 20.62
C HIS A 775 3.90 76.49 20.34
N GLY A 776 3.90 75.86 19.17
CA GLY A 776 5.02 75.08 18.63
C GLY A 776 5.22 73.68 19.22
N GLY A 777 4.29 73.17 20.03
CA GLY A 777 4.53 71.97 20.85
C GLY A 777 3.70 70.72 20.55
N LYS A 778 2.46 70.84 20.05
CA LYS A 778 1.53 69.71 19.93
C LYS A 778 1.10 69.44 18.49
N ILE A 779 1.20 68.16 18.07
CA ILE A 779 0.70 67.64 16.79
C ILE A 779 -0.82 67.50 16.91
N VAL A 780 -1.56 68.26 16.11
CA VAL A 780 -3.00 68.10 15.92
C VAL A 780 -3.23 67.03 14.87
N LEU A 781 -4.00 65.99 15.20
CA LEU A 781 -4.40 64.92 14.29
C LEU A 781 -5.84 65.13 13.85
N THR A 782 -6.03 65.16 12.54
CA THR A 782 -7.32 65.18 11.84
C THR A 782 -7.65 63.75 11.42
N VAL A 783 -8.59 63.10 12.11
CA VAL A 783 -8.89 61.67 11.95
C VAL A 783 -10.15 61.48 11.10
N GLU A 784 -10.07 60.68 10.03
CA GLU A 784 -11.22 60.15 9.28
C GLU A 784 -11.20 58.62 9.36
N ALA A 785 -12.37 58.03 9.66
CA ALA A 785 -12.54 56.59 9.70
C ALA A 785 -12.32 56.00 8.30
N ARG A 786 -11.34 55.10 8.14
CA ARG A 786 -11.41 54.17 7.01
C ARG A 786 -12.49 53.16 7.34
N THR A 787 -13.68 53.34 6.76
CA THR A 787 -14.56 52.19 6.52
C THR A 787 -13.82 51.27 5.56
N LYS A 788 -13.30 50.16 6.08
CA LYS A 788 -12.93 49.02 5.27
C LYS A 788 -13.90 47.89 5.55
#